data_AF-A0A3M1URJ2-F1
#
_entry.id   AF-A0A3M1URJ2-F1
#
_cell.length_a   1.000
_cell.length_b   1.000
_cell.length_c   1.000
_cell.angle_alpha   90.00
_cell.angle_beta   90.00
_cell.angle_gamma   90.00
#
_symmetry.space_group_name_H-M   'P 1'
#
loop_
_entity.id
_entity.type
_entity.pdbx_description
1 polymer ?
#
loop_
_entity_poly.entity_id
_entity_poly.type
_entity_poly.pdbx_seq_one_letter_code
_entity_poly.pdbx_strand_id
1 'polypeptide(L)'
;MFKHIYLFELKYRLKRPATYIYFVILFLVGMLYGGILGGAFGPEASGMLRQGGQNLANSPYNIHFILIGVSQIAIFIIAAFMGVPIIRDYQREAHHLFFTKPISKWDYLGGRFAGSLTITLVVLLSIGLGMMLMEFMPFVNKEKYGPFNLMAYLNPYLVHIFPFALFTGSIFFSTVALSRNSLLIYLNAILVLVLLSIAGSVANVLENKVLGSLLDPTGGMAFMHETEYWTVEQKNSLLLPFSPIIVANQLIWVSVGLLSLLLTYIKFQFSYVGTQARIFRPKKGVTFKRIADTVVLKKVQLPSVHQSFSRSDHLRQLWILLKREFRKVVASPVFIILVVVAMLLFAIVAAFEGLMFGTPTLPLTYRMIDTAKGNFTLFILIIIVFYAGEMVWRERSLRVSPIMDALPVPNWLSLTSKLLAMFGVLYLLMATIMLCGIVAQLVQGFFHIELGLYLQSLFGFEIWNYLIFACFAFFIQVLVSNKYFGFFLTAGIYLFINIFFDLLGIEHRLLTFLSSTPLPYSDMNGFGHFVWPFICFKIYWGALGVVMATLAYILWKRGPEIDLKTRWRQARQNVSMPEMATMALALLTFAGMGAYIYYNTNVLNTYRTSKTRQRLMAEFEKNYKRYEHVPQPKITGIRMEIDLYPQQQDFRAKGWYKLKNKSRFAIDSIHLNMNEWVQYPSIRFSKANQLVHKDSLAAYYIYQLDSALMPGDTLSLYFEAVYAREGFPHSNFNVEIVENGTFFSHYYFPRIGYESFFELQDKDIRKKYGLNPDRERFPSIDDTLAVYSNLISRDADWI
;
A
#
# COMPACT_ATOMS: atom_id res chain seq x y z
N MET A 1 14.01 -32.38 31.00
CA MET A 1 13.57 -32.76 29.63
C MET A 1 13.58 -31.58 28.65
N PHE A 2 13.56 -30.35 29.17
CA PHE A 2 13.60 -29.08 28.45
C PHE A 2 14.65 -29.02 27.33
N LYS A 3 15.93 -29.30 27.64
CA LYS A 3 17.03 -29.24 26.66
C LYS A 3 16.78 -30.12 25.44
N HIS A 4 16.22 -31.31 25.62
CA HIS A 4 15.91 -32.21 24.51
C HIS A 4 14.77 -31.69 23.64
N ILE A 5 13.71 -31.16 24.25
CA ILE A 5 12.57 -30.57 23.53
C ILE A 5 13.01 -29.31 22.76
N TYR A 6 13.82 -28.46 23.40
CA TYR A 6 14.42 -27.29 22.80
C TYR A 6 15.29 -27.64 21.58
N LEU A 7 16.25 -28.56 21.75
CA LEU A 7 17.13 -29.01 20.67
C LEU A 7 16.36 -29.72 19.55
N PHE A 8 15.29 -30.46 19.88
CA PHE A 8 14.41 -31.07 18.88
C PHE A 8 13.74 -30.01 18.03
N GLU A 9 13.17 -28.96 18.63
CA GLU A 9 12.50 -27.91 17.88
C GLU A 9 13.49 -27.13 16.99
N LEU A 10 14.70 -26.85 17.48
CA LEU A 10 15.77 -26.25 16.67
C LEU A 10 16.12 -27.12 15.46
N LYS A 11 16.47 -28.40 15.70
CA LYS A 11 16.83 -29.34 14.62
C LYS A 11 15.70 -29.54 13.62
N TYR A 12 14.46 -29.57 14.11
CA TYR A 12 13.28 -29.72 13.27
C TYR A 12 13.11 -28.51 12.33
N ARG A 13 13.22 -27.30 12.85
CA ARG A 13 13.05 -26.06 12.08
C ARG A 13 14.20 -25.81 11.12
N LEU A 14 15.43 -26.12 11.51
CA LEU A 14 16.60 -26.04 10.64
C LEU A 14 16.60 -27.07 9.51
N LYS A 15 15.78 -28.12 9.56
CA LYS A 15 15.60 -29.06 8.43
C LYS A 15 14.46 -28.67 7.49
N ARG A 16 13.64 -27.68 7.84
CA ARG A 16 12.48 -27.30 7.02
C ARG A 16 12.88 -26.23 5.99
N PRO A 17 12.57 -26.45 4.68
CA PRO A 17 12.82 -25.45 3.64
C PRO A 17 12.18 -24.09 3.94
N ALA A 18 10.99 -24.09 4.56
CA ALA A 18 10.27 -22.86 4.89
C ALA A 18 11.11 -21.87 5.73
N THR A 19 11.91 -22.35 6.68
CA THR A 19 12.75 -21.49 7.52
C THR A 19 13.77 -20.72 6.69
N TYR A 20 14.45 -21.40 5.76
CA TYR A 20 15.41 -20.77 4.85
C TYR A 20 14.73 -19.86 3.84
N ILE A 21 13.55 -20.23 3.33
CA ILE A 21 12.78 -19.37 2.43
C ILE A 21 12.45 -18.04 3.12
N TYR A 22 11.92 -18.06 4.35
CA TYR A 22 11.64 -16.83 5.09
C TYR A 22 12.92 -16.04 5.42
N PHE A 23 14.01 -16.72 5.80
CA PHE A 23 15.31 -16.09 6.03
C PHE A 23 15.82 -15.38 4.77
N VAL A 24 15.85 -16.07 3.63
CA VAL A 24 16.32 -15.52 2.35
C VAL A 24 15.44 -14.36 1.91
N ILE A 25 14.12 -14.45 2.06
CA ILE A 25 13.24 -13.35 1.65
C ILE A 25 13.47 -12.11 2.52
N LEU A 26 13.49 -12.26 3.84
CA LEU A 26 13.76 -11.13 4.75
C LEU A 26 15.18 -10.56 4.56
N PHE A 27 16.16 -11.43 4.28
CA PHE A 27 17.51 -11.03 3.89
C PHE A 27 17.53 -10.20 2.60
N LEU A 28 16.82 -10.65 1.56
CA LEU A 28 16.69 -9.92 0.30
C LEU A 28 15.96 -8.60 0.50
N VAL A 29 14.94 -8.55 1.35
CA VAL A 29 14.25 -7.30 1.75
C VAL A 29 15.24 -6.36 2.44
N GLY A 30 16.05 -6.86 3.37
CA GLY A 30 17.13 -6.08 4.01
C GLY A 30 18.16 -5.56 3.00
N MET A 31 18.62 -6.40 2.07
CA MET A 31 19.52 -5.98 0.98
C MET A 31 18.89 -4.92 0.09
N LEU A 32 17.62 -5.07 -0.27
CA LEU A 32 16.89 -4.08 -1.07
C LEU A 32 16.85 -2.74 -0.35
N TYR A 33 16.44 -2.69 0.91
CA TYR A 33 16.43 -1.47 1.71
C TYR A 33 17.82 -0.84 1.86
N GLY A 34 18.84 -1.65 2.17
CA GLY A 34 20.22 -1.20 2.21
C GLY A 34 20.65 -0.59 0.88
N GLY A 35 20.30 -1.22 -0.24
CA GLY A 35 20.71 -0.78 -1.57
C GLY A 35 20.00 0.49 -1.98
N ILE A 36 18.72 0.64 -1.63
CA ILE A 36 17.98 1.87 -1.87
C ILE A 36 18.58 3.02 -1.07
N LEU A 37 18.82 2.85 0.24
CA LEU A 37 19.45 3.89 1.07
C LEU A 37 20.85 4.25 0.55
N GLY A 38 21.62 3.23 0.16
CA GLY A 38 22.94 3.35 -0.45
C GLY A 38 22.94 3.92 -1.88
N GLY A 39 21.78 4.19 -2.46
CA GLY A 39 21.66 4.81 -3.79
C GLY A 39 21.90 3.87 -4.96
N ALA A 40 21.90 2.55 -4.77
CA ALA A 40 22.02 1.56 -5.85
C ALA A 40 20.91 1.70 -6.92
N PHE A 41 19.73 2.16 -6.52
CA PHE A 41 18.59 2.42 -7.40
C PHE A 41 18.46 3.88 -7.83
N GLY A 42 19.48 4.69 -7.52
CA GLY A 42 19.53 6.13 -7.79
C GLY A 42 19.11 6.99 -6.59
N PRO A 43 19.37 8.31 -6.66
CA PRO A 43 19.07 9.25 -5.59
C PRO A 43 17.57 9.36 -5.29
N GLU A 44 16.70 9.13 -6.27
CA GLU A 44 15.23 9.25 -6.18
C GLU A 44 14.64 8.28 -5.16
N ALA A 45 14.85 6.98 -5.36
CA ALA A 45 14.41 5.93 -4.45
C ALA A 45 14.98 6.13 -3.05
N SER A 46 16.22 6.62 -2.99
CA SER A 46 16.94 6.87 -1.76
C SER A 46 16.43 8.10 -0.99
N GLY A 47 15.87 9.10 -1.68
CA GLY A 47 15.31 10.32 -1.10
C GLY A 47 13.92 10.11 -0.52
N MET A 48 13.10 9.25 -1.14
CA MET A 48 11.80 8.83 -0.64
C MET A 48 11.88 8.21 0.76
N LEU A 49 12.84 7.29 0.97
CA LEU A 49 13.04 6.63 2.27
C LEU A 49 13.79 7.48 3.29
N ARG A 50 14.52 8.52 2.85
CA ARG A 50 15.26 9.43 3.74
C ARG A 50 14.48 10.66 4.18
N GLN A 51 13.19 10.75 3.86
CA GLN A 51 12.34 11.91 4.13
C GLN A 51 13.01 13.24 3.69
N GLY A 52 13.66 13.24 2.52
CA GLY A 52 14.36 14.42 1.99
C GLY A 52 15.62 14.86 2.75
N GLY A 53 16.11 14.06 3.72
CA GLY A 53 17.28 14.38 4.55
C GLY A 53 18.60 13.80 4.04
N GLN A 54 19.70 14.50 4.34
CA GLN A 54 21.10 14.08 4.14
C GLN A 54 21.55 12.94 5.09
N ASN A 55 20.63 12.09 5.54
CA ASN A 55 20.96 11.01 6.45
C ASN A 55 21.78 9.94 5.70
N LEU A 56 22.81 9.41 6.36
CA LEU A 56 23.63 8.31 5.85
C LEU A 56 22.83 7.01 5.80
N ALA A 57 23.17 6.15 4.85
CA ALA A 57 22.48 4.88 4.61
C ALA A 57 22.62 3.91 5.78
N ASN A 58 23.79 3.85 6.41
CA ASN A 58 24.05 3.07 7.63
C ASN A 58 23.91 3.91 8.93
N SER A 59 23.19 5.04 8.87
CA SER A 59 22.89 5.79 10.09
C SER A 59 22.09 4.92 11.08
N PRO A 60 22.41 4.96 12.38
CA PRO A 60 21.65 4.23 13.39
C PRO A 60 20.15 4.54 13.31
N TYR A 61 19.78 5.80 13.04
CA TYR A 61 18.40 6.21 12.85
C TYR A 61 17.70 5.46 11.70
N ASN A 62 18.27 5.46 10.48
CA ASN A 62 17.63 4.82 9.32
C ASN A 62 17.55 3.30 9.49
N ILE A 63 18.60 2.67 10.02
CA ILE A 63 18.60 1.23 10.31
C ILE A 63 17.49 0.91 11.32
N HIS A 64 17.39 1.69 12.40
CA HIS A 64 16.36 1.50 13.41
C HIS A 64 14.96 1.66 12.80
N PHE A 65 14.69 2.77 12.09
CA PHE A 65 13.39 3.04 11.45
C PHE A 65 12.93 1.92 10.51
N ILE A 66 13.82 1.41 9.66
CA ILE A 66 13.50 0.31 8.73
C ILE A 66 13.24 -0.99 9.49
N LEU A 67 14.06 -1.31 10.50
CA LEU A 67 13.86 -2.52 11.29
C LEU A 67 12.53 -2.50 12.05
N ILE A 68 12.08 -1.35 12.56
CA ILE A 68 10.74 -1.19 13.13
C ILE A 68 9.68 -1.55 12.08
N GLY A 69 9.68 -0.86 10.94
CA GLY A 69 8.66 -1.06 9.90
C GLY A 69 8.60 -2.50 9.36
N VAL A 70 9.76 -3.12 9.10
CA VAL A 70 9.81 -4.51 8.63
C VAL A 70 9.40 -5.49 9.73
N SER A 71 9.71 -5.22 11.01
CA SER A 71 9.29 -6.08 12.12
C SER A 71 7.77 -6.13 12.30
N GLN A 72 7.07 -5.01 12.05
CA GLN A 72 5.60 -4.94 12.06
C GLN A 72 4.99 -5.87 11.00
N ILE A 73 5.55 -5.88 9.77
CA ILE A 73 5.12 -6.79 8.70
C ILE A 73 5.49 -8.24 9.03
N ALA A 74 6.63 -8.46 9.69
CA ALA A 74 7.09 -9.78 10.10
C ALA A 74 6.22 -10.43 11.18
N ILE A 75 5.20 -9.74 11.72
CA ILE A 75 4.25 -10.30 12.68
C ILE A 75 3.60 -11.61 12.21
N PHE A 76 3.30 -11.74 10.92
CA PHE A 76 2.75 -12.97 10.34
C PHE A 76 3.76 -14.12 10.37
N ILE A 77 5.06 -13.81 10.23
CA ILE A 77 6.15 -14.78 10.35
C ILE A 77 6.28 -15.20 11.81
N ILE A 78 6.28 -14.25 12.76
CA ILE A 78 6.31 -14.55 14.19
C ILE A 78 5.13 -15.45 14.57
N ALA A 79 3.93 -15.15 14.10
CA ALA A 79 2.73 -15.96 14.31
C ALA A 79 2.87 -17.40 13.77
N ALA A 80 3.39 -17.55 12.55
CA ALA A 80 3.61 -18.86 11.94
C ALA A 80 4.70 -19.67 12.67
N PHE A 81 5.72 -19.04 13.21
CA PHE A 81 6.80 -19.74 13.90
C PHE A 81 6.41 -20.12 15.32
N MET A 82 5.80 -19.19 16.05
CA MET A 82 5.45 -19.37 17.46
C MET A 82 4.21 -20.26 17.68
N GLY A 83 3.26 -20.26 16.75
CA GLY A 83 2.03 -21.05 16.90
C GLY A 83 2.12 -22.51 16.43
N VAL A 84 2.93 -22.80 15.42
CA VAL A 84 3.04 -24.15 14.81
C VAL A 84 3.53 -25.28 15.73
N PRO A 85 4.47 -25.09 16.68
CA PRO A 85 5.03 -26.21 17.45
C PRO A 85 3.95 -26.97 18.21
N ILE A 86 3.03 -26.26 18.86
CA ILE A 86 1.95 -26.87 19.64
C ILE A 86 0.88 -27.46 18.71
N ILE A 87 0.47 -26.72 17.68
CA ILE A 87 -0.53 -27.20 16.70
C ILE A 87 -0.07 -28.48 16.03
N ARG A 88 1.22 -28.58 15.70
CA ARG A 88 1.78 -29.77 15.07
C ARG A 88 1.50 -31.03 15.89
N ASP A 89 1.59 -30.95 17.20
CA ASP A 89 1.36 -32.12 18.04
C ASP A 89 -0.11 -32.53 18.11
N TYR A 90 -1.02 -31.57 18.01
CA TYR A 90 -2.44 -31.84 17.93
C TYR A 90 -2.83 -32.36 16.54
N GLN A 91 -2.37 -31.71 15.46
CA GLN A 91 -2.68 -32.10 14.08
C GLN A 91 -2.11 -33.47 13.68
N ARG A 92 -0.96 -33.84 14.26
CA ARG A 92 -0.34 -35.16 14.03
C ARG A 92 -0.65 -36.16 15.12
N GLU A 93 -1.53 -35.82 16.06
CA GLU A 93 -1.91 -36.67 17.20
C GLU A 93 -0.70 -37.10 18.09
N ALA A 94 0.47 -36.48 17.91
CA ALA A 94 1.67 -36.77 18.67
C ALA A 94 1.56 -36.37 20.15
N HIS A 95 0.62 -35.49 20.49
CA HIS A 95 0.35 -35.08 21.87
C HIS A 95 0.03 -36.27 22.80
N HIS A 96 -0.56 -37.36 22.29
CA HIS A 96 -0.82 -38.58 23.06
C HIS A 96 0.49 -39.21 23.61
N LEU A 97 1.59 -39.12 22.87
CA LEU A 97 2.88 -39.68 23.25
C LEU A 97 3.64 -38.79 24.25
N PHE A 98 3.44 -37.47 24.16
CA PHE A 98 4.10 -36.53 25.08
C PHE A 98 3.37 -36.43 26.42
N PHE A 99 2.03 -36.51 26.43
CA PHE A 99 1.22 -36.29 27.63
C PHE A 99 1.16 -37.52 28.54
N THR A 100 1.63 -38.67 28.06
CA THR A 100 1.75 -39.93 28.82
C THR A 100 3.11 -40.10 29.49
N LYS A 101 4.09 -39.26 29.16
CA LYS A 101 5.41 -39.26 29.79
C LYS A 101 5.43 -38.31 31.01
N PRO A 102 6.28 -38.56 32.03
CA PRO A 102 6.43 -37.68 33.19
C PRO A 102 7.21 -36.40 32.82
N ILE A 103 6.64 -35.57 31.94
CA ILE A 103 7.22 -34.31 31.48
C ILE A 103 6.55 -33.16 32.24
N SER A 104 7.34 -32.28 32.85
CA SER A 104 6.79 -31.10 33.52
C SER A 104 6.17 -30.11 32.51
N LYS A 105 5.21 -29.29 32.95
CA LYS A 105 4.65 -28.22 32.12
C LYS A 105 5.73 -27.25 31.63
N TRP A 106 6.72 -26.95 32.48
CA TRP A 106 7.84 -26.07 32.16
C TRP A 106 8.74 -26.67 31.08
N ASP A 107 9.09 -27.95 31.20
CA ASP A 107 9.90 -28.65 30.19
C ASP A 107 9.21 -28.64 28.81
N TYR A 108 7.90 -28.88 28.78
CA TYR A 108 7.12 -28.96 27.55
C TYR A 108 6.85 -27.59 26.91
N LEU A 109 6.23 -26.66 27.64
CA LEU A 109 5.88 -25.34 27.12
C LEU A 109 7.12 -24.47 26.91
N GLY A 110 7.99 -24.40 27.92
CA GLY A 110 9.20 -23.59 27.88
C GLY A 110 10.15 -24.05 26.76
N GLY A 111 10.34 -25.36 26.59
CA GLY A 111 11.22 -25.91 25.55
C GLY A 111 10.74 -25.56 24.14
N ARG A 112 9.43 -25.65 23.89
CA ARG A 112 8.82 -25.31 22.59
C ARG A 112 8.81 -23.80 22.32
N PHE A 113 8.49 -23.01 23.34
CA PHE A 113 8.50 -21.55 23.26
C PHE A 113 9.91 -21.04 22.96
N ALA A 114 10.90 -21.40 23.80
CA ALA A 114 12.28 -20.96 23.65
C ALA A 114 12.88 -21.41 22.31
N GLY A 115 12.62 -22.65 21.88
CA GLY A 115 13.11 -23.16 20.60
C GLY A 115 12.54 -22.37 19.42
N SER A 116 11.25 -22.03 19.47
CA SER A 116 10.58 -21.27 18.43
C SER A 116 10.97 -19.80 18.42
N LEU A 117 11.13 -19.20 19.61
CA LEU A 117 11.59 -17.83 19.77
C LEU A 117 13.02 -17.68 19.22
N THR A 118 13.91 -18.62 19.54
CA THR A 118 15.30 -18.60 19.02
C THR A 118 15.33 -18.59 17.50
N ILE A 119 14.58 -19.48 16.84
CA ILE A 119 14.52 -19.53 15.38
C ILE A 119 13.89 -18.26 14.81
N THR A 120 12.83 -17.74 15.45
CA THR A 120 12.17 -16.50 15.02
C THR A 120 13.15 -15.33 15.07
N LEU A 121 13.90 -15.20 16.16
CA LEU A 121 14.95 -14.19 16.33
C LEU A 121 16.04 -14.32 15.26
N VAL A 122 16.52 -15.53 14.94
CA VAL A 122 17.49 -15.77 13.86
C VAL A 122 16.92 -15.37 12.50
N VAL A 123 15.64 -15.67 12.24
CA VAL A 123 14.98 -15.28 10.99
C VAL A 123 14.82 -13.76 10.88
N LEU A 124 14.48 -13.07 11.97
CA LEU A 124 14.37 -11.59 11.97
C LEU A 124 15.74 -10.91 11.84
N LEU A 125 16.80 -11.52 12.37
CA LEU A 125 18.17 -11.03 12.26
C LEU A 125 18.65 -10.96 10.80
N SER A 126 18.07 -11.76 9.91
CA SER A 126 18.37 -11.73 8.47
C SER A 126 18.18 -10.36 7.82
N ILE A 127 17.25 -9.53 8.32
CA ILE A 127 16.98 -8.18 7.77
C ILE A 127 18.20 -7.29 8.01
N GLY A 128 18.71 -7.26 9.24
CA GLY A 128 19.90 -6.50 9.61
C GLY A 128 21.14 -7.02 8.88
N LEU A 129 21.28 -8.34 8.74
CA LEU A 129 22.37 -8.94 7.95
C LEU A 129 22.30 -8.57 6.47
N GLY A 130 21.10 -8.51 5.88
CA GLY A 130 20.90 -8.09 4.51
C GLY A 130 21.33 -6.64 4.29
N MET A 131 20.94 -5.74 5.20
CA MET A 131 21.37 -4.33 5.16
C MET A 131 22.88 -4.18 5.35
N MET A 132 23.48 -4.96 6.26
CA MET A 132 24.92 -4.97 6.50
C MET A 132 25.70 -5.49 5.29
N LEU A 133 25.29 -6.60 4.68
CA LEU A 133 25.97 -7.16 3.50
C LEU A 133 25.94 -6.19 2.32
N MET A 134 24.85 -5.43 2.21
CA MET A 134 24.65 -4.48 1.13
C MET A 134 25.63 -3.29 1.16
N GLU A 135 26.13 -2.90 2.33
CA GLU A 135 27.17 -1.86 2.48
C GLU A 135 28.46 -2.22 1.75
N PHE A 136 28.76 -3.52 1.61
CA PHE A 136 29.97 -4.01 0.95
C PHE A 136 29.80 -4.25 -0.56
N MET A 137 28.60 -4.03 -1.10
CA MET A 137 28.32 -4.29 -2.51
C MET A 137 28.91 -3.20 -3.43
N PRO A 138 29.48 -3.57 -4.59
CA PRO A 138 30.21 -2.63 -5.45
C PRO A 138 29.32 -1.61 -6.18
N PHE A 139 28.03 -1.91 -6.32
CA PHE A 139 27.06 -1.09 -7.06
C PHE A 139 26.38 -0.02 -6.19
N VAL A 140 26.90 0.23 -5.00
CA VAL A 140 26.34 1.16 -4.01
C VAL A 140 27.24 2.38 -3.88
N ASN A 141 26.67 3.56 -3.68
CA ASN A 141 27.46 4.78 -3.51
C ASN A 141 28.05 4.83 -2.09
N LYS A 142 29.37 4.60 -2.00
CA LYS A 142 30.12 4.63 -0.72
C LYS A 142 30.06 5.97 0.00
N GLU A 143 29.88 7.09 -0.71
CA GLU A 143 29.74 8.41 -0.07
C GLU A 143 28.46 8.52 0.78
N LYS A 144 27.46 7.66 0.52
CA LYS A 144 26.21 7.63 1.27
C LYS A 144 26.32 6.79 2.54
N TYR A 145 27.41 6.05 2.73
CA TYR A 145 27.69 5.29 3.95
C TYR A 145 28.71 6.03 4.81
N GLY A 146 28.44 6.10 6.10
CA GLY A 146 29.42 6.47 7.11
C GLY A 146 30.33 5.31 7.47
N PRO A 147 31.22 5.49 8.46
CA PRO A 147 32.01 4.41 9.02
C PRO A 147 31.13 3.24 9.48
N PHE A 148 31.53 2.02 9.16
CA PHE A 148 30.81 0.82 9.59
C PHE A 148 30.74 0.76 11.12
N ASN A 149 29.53 0.71 11.66
CA ASN A 149 29.28 0.56 13.08
C ASN A 149 28.38 -0.64 13.35
N LEU A 150 28.96 -1.73 13.85
CA LEU A 150 28.21 -2.94 14.19
C LEU A 150 27.09 -2.67 15.23
N MET A 151 27.32 -1.73 16.14
CA MET A 151 26.35 -1.39 17.17
C MET A 151 25.09 -0.71 16.59
N ALA A 152 25.19 -0.07 15.43
CA ALA A 152 24.03 0.50 14.73
C ALA A 152 23.03 -0.57 14.28
N TYR A 153 23.49 -1.81 14.06
CA TYR A 153 22.65 -2.96 13.70
C TYR A 153 22.19 -3.76 14.93
N LEU A 154 23.06 -3.88 15.95
CA LEU A 154 22.74 -4.63 17.17
C LEU A 154 21.80 -3.88 18.12
N ASN A 155 21.95 -2.55 18.25
CA ASN A 155 21.11 -1.71 19.11
C ASN A 155 19.61 -1.86 18.78
N PRO A 156 19.11 -1.60 17.54
CA PRO A 156 17.70 -1.78 17.21
C PRO A 156 17.21 -3.23 17.40
N TYR A 157 18.09 -4.20 17.19
CA TYR A 157 17.75 -5.59 17.38
C TYR A 157 17.43 -5.91 18.85
N LEU A 158 18.27 -5.43 19.77
CA LEU A 158 18.10 -5.64 21.21
C LEU A 158 16.99 -4.76 21.81
N VAL A 159 16.91 -3.50 21.37
CA VAL A 159 16.00 -2.49 21.91
C VAL A 159 14.58 -2.70 21.38
N HIS A 160 14.40 -3.15 20.13
CA HIS A 160 13.08 -3.20 19.51
C HIS A 160 12.67 -4.61 19.10
N ILE A 161 13.47 -5.27 18.26
CA ILE A 161 13.10 -6.56 17.65
C ILE A 161 12.90 -7.64 18.72
N PHE A 162 13.83 -7.75 19.67
CA PHE A 162 13.77 -8.75 20.72
C PHE A 162 12.54 -8.58 21.64
N PRO A 163 12.29 -7.39 22.25
CA PRO A 163 11.08 -7.15 23.05
C PRO A 163 9.79 -7.37 22.25
N PHE A 164 9.73 -6.90 21.01
CA PHE A 164 8.55 -7.04 20.15
C PHE A 164 8.26 -8.50 19.79
N ALA A 165 9.29 -9.27 19.43
CA ALA A 165 9.17 -10.70 19.14
C ALA A 165 8.79 -11.51 20.40
N LEU A 166 9.29 -11.12 21.56
CA LEU A 166 8.93 -11.72 22.84
C LEU A 166 7.47 -11.44 23.19
N PHE A 167 7.02 -10.19 23.09
CA PHE A 167 5.64 -9.78 23.34
C PHE A 167 4.65 -10.50 22.41
N THR A 168 4.81 -10.32 21.09
CA THR A 168 3.90 -10.90 20.09
C THR A 168 3.97 -12.42 20.05
N GLY A 169 5.18 -12.97 20.13
CA GLY A 169 5.42 -14.41 20.16
C GLY A 169 4.81 -15.09 21.39
N SER A 170 4.83 -14.43 22.54
CA SER A 170 4.15 -14.89 23.75
C SER A 170 2.65 -14.97 23.53
N ILE A 171 2.01 -13.90 23.04
CA ILE A 171 0.56 -13.88 22.78
C ILE A 171 0.15 -14.98 21.80
N PHE A 172 0.88 -15.16 20.71
CA PHE A 172 0.57 -16.20 19.71
C PHE A 172 0.74 -17.60 20.26
N PHE A 173 1.85 -17.87 20.96
CA PHE A 173 2.09 -19.17 21.60
C PHE A 173 1.03 -19.48 22.65
N SER A 174 0.74 -18.53 23.54
CA SER A 174 -0.26 -18.63 24.61
C SER A 174 -1.65 -18.95 24.07
N THR A 175 -2.06 -18.26 23.01
CA THR A 175 -3.39 -18.45 22.43
C THR A 175 -3.53 -19.84 21.84
N VAL A 176 -2.49 -20.36 21.19
CA VAL A 176 -2.50 -21.71 20.64
C VAL A 176 -2.46 -22.77 21.73
N ALA A 177 -1.62 -22.59 22.73
CA ALA A 177 -1.49 -23.50 23.85
C ALA A 177 -2.83 -23.72 24.56
N LEU A 178 -3.62 -22.66 24.69
CA LEU A 178 -4.93 -22.69 25.36
C LEU A 178 -6.06 -23.11 24.44
N SER A 179 -6.12 -22.57 23.22
CA SER A 179 -7.26 -22.79 22.32
C SER A 179 -7.17 -24.06 21.48
N ARG A 180 -5.95 -24.54 21.21
CA ARG A 180 -5.67 -25.67 20.31
C ARG A 180 -6.23 -25.48 18.89
N ASN A 181 -6.53 -24.24 18.49
CA ASN A 181 -7.14 -23.91 17.20
C ASN A 181 -6.16 -23.10 16.33
N SER A 182 -5.84 -23.64 15.17
CA SER A 182 -4.92 -22.99 14.22
C SER A 182 -5.46 -21.70 13.63
N LEU A 183 -6.78 -21.51 13.57
CA LEU A 183 -7.40 -20.29 13.06
C LEU A 183 -7.15 -19.08 13.97
N LEU A 184 -7.02 -19.30 15.28
CA LEU A 184 -6.86 -18.22 16.26
C LEU A 184 -5.47 -17.56 16.22
N ILE A 185 -4.45 -18.23 15.67
CA ILE A 185 -3.14 -17.60 15.43
C ILE A 185 -3.28 -16.43 14.48
N TYR A 186 -3.93 -16.67 13.34
CA TYR A 186 -4.05 -15.68 12.28
C TYR A 186 -4.92 -14.53 12.74
N LEU A 187 -6.03 -14.84 13.43
CA LEU A 187 -6.86 -13.84 14.05
C LEU A 187 -6.04 -12.95 15.00
N ASN A 188 -5.22 -13.54 15.87
CA ASN A 188 -4.38 -12.77 16.77
C ASN A 188 -3.33 -11.93 16.05
N ALA A 189 -2.68 -12.46 15.02
CA ALA A 189 -1.69 -11.69 14.25
C ALA A 189 -2.34 -10.44 13.66
N ILE A 190 -3.55 -10.57 13.12
CA ILE A 190 -4.31 -9.44 12.59
C ILE A 190 -4.75 -8.52 13.73
N LEU A 191 -5.28 -9.04 14.84
CA LEU A 191 -5.68 -8.23 15.99
C LEU A 191 -4.54 -7.40 16.56
N VAL A 192 -3.34 -7.99 16.69
CA VAL A 192 -2.17 -7.25 17.14
C VAL A 192 -1.83 -6.17 16.12
N LEU A 193 -1.78 -6.49 14.83
CA LEU A 193 -1.51 -5.50 13.77
C LEU A 193 -2.50 -4.33 13.83
N VAL A 194 -3.78 -4.60 14.09
CA VAL A 194 -4.77 -3.54 14.27
C VAL A 194 -4.53 -2.74 15.55
N LEU A 195 -4.17 -3.41 16.64
CA LEU A 195 -3.82 -2.72 17.88
C LEU A 195 -2.63 -1.77 17.64
N LEU A 196 -1.66 -2.14 16.80
CA LEU A 196 -0.58 -1.24 16.36
C LEU A 196 -1.13 -0.03 15.59
N SER A 197 -2.05 -0.26 14.64
CA SER A 197 -2.68 0.82 13.86
C SER A 197 -3.48 1.77 14.74
N ILE A 198 -4.27 1.25 15.68
CA ILE A 198 -5.02 2.07 16.65
C ILE A 198 -4.04 2.87 17.51
N ALA A 199 -3.00 2.24 18.04
CA ALA A 199 -2.04 2.92 18.89
C ALA A 199 -1.34 4.08 18.15
N GLY A 200 -0.93 3.86 16.89
CA GLY A 200 -0.37 4.91 16.04
C GLY A 200 -1.35 6.06 15.77
N SER A 201 -2.59 5.75 15.38
CA SER A 201 -3.61 6.78 15.14
C SER A 201 -3.95 7.59 16.39
N VAL A 202 -4.12 6.93 17.53
CA VAL A 202 -4.42 7.59 18.81
C VAL A 202 -3.23 8.43 19.29
N ALA A 203 -2.00 7.94 19.13
CA ALA A 203 -0.79 8.67 19.52
C ALA A 203 -0.58 9.95 18.70
N ASN A 204 -1.01 9.98 17.44
CA ASN A 204 -0.94 11.19 16.60
C ASN A 204 -1.92 12.28 17.02
N VAL A 205 -3.01 11.91 17.70
CA VAL A 205 -4.07 12.84 18.13
C VAL A 205 -3.84 13.31 19.56
N LEU A 206 -3.28 12.46 20.42
CA LEU A 206 -2.97 12.80 21.80
C LEU A 206 -2.00 14.00 21.85
N GLU A 207 -2.45 15.09 22.46
CA GLU A 207 -1.56 16.22 22.81
C GLU A 207 -0.39 15.75 23.69
N ASN A 208 -0.66 14.76 24.56
CA ASN A 208 0.37 14.12 25.39
C ASN A 208 1.12 13.02 24.61
N LYS A 209 2.19 13.44 23.92
CA LYS A 209 3.08 12.55 23.17
C LYS A 209 3.73 11.45 24.02
N VAL A 210 3.94 11.67 25.33
CA VAL A 210 4.52 10.66 26.23
C VAL A 210 3.55 9.49 26.40
N LEU A 211 2.26 9.77 26.60
CA LEU A 211 1.24 8.74 26.75
C LEU A 211 1.07 7.95 25.44
N GLY A 212 1.07 8.65 24.30
CA GLY A 212 1.09 8.01 22.98
C GLY A 212 2.30 7.09 22.77
N SER A 213 3.48 7.52 23.25
CA SER A 213 4.72 6.73 23.18
C SER A 213 4.70 5.47 24.04
N LEU A 214 4.00 5.48 25.18
CA LEU A 214 3.87 4.31 26.06
C LEU A 214 2.81 3.31 25.58
N LEU A 215 1.74 3.79 24.96
CA LEU A 215 0.65 2.96 24.44
C LEU A 215 0.98 2.24 23.12
N ASP A 216 2.04 2.62 22.42
CA ASP A 216 2.47 1.94 21.19
C ASP A 216 3.21 0.62 21.50
N PRO A 217 2.67 -0.56 21.14
CA PRO A 217 3.30 -1.86 21.40
C PRO A 217 4.56 -2.13 20.59
N THR A 218 4.77 -1.37 19.52
CA THR A 218 6.01 -1.47 18.75
C THR A 218 7.10 -0.68 19.45
N GLY A 219 6.79 0.51 20.00
CA GLY A 219 7.80 1.46 20.46
C GLY A 219 8.32 2.37 19.34
N GLY A 220 7.64 2.38 18.18
CA GLY A 220 7.90 3.30 17.08
C GLY A 220 7.59 4.74 17.43
N MET A 221 6.50 5.01 18.17
CA MET A 221 6.19 6.36 18.65
C MET A 221 7.20 6.85 19.68
N ALA A 222 7.68 5.97 20.56
CA ALA A 222 8.76 6.30 21.49
C ALA A 222 10.06 6.64 20.74
N PHE A 223 10.38 5.89 19.68
CA PHE A 223 11.50 6.21 18.79
C PHE A 223 11.32 7.57 18.11
N MET A 224 10.14 7.85 17.54
CA MET A 224 9.87 9.13 16.87
C MET A 224 9.92 10.31 17.85
N HIS A 225 9.42 10.14 19.07
CA HIS A 225 9.46 11.17 20.12
C HIS A 225 10.89 11.52 20.54
N GLU A 226 11.73 10.51 20.81
CA GLU A 226 13.13 10.74 21.23
C GLU A 226 13.99 11.32 20.11
N THR A 227 13.63 11.09 18.85
CA THR A 227 14.40 11.51 17.67
C THR A 227 13.82 12.74 16.96
N GLU A 228 12.72 13.31 17.49
CA GLU A 228 11.98 14.42 16.87
C GLU A 228 12.87 15.64 16.64
N TYR A 229 13.68 16.00 17.64
CA TYR A 229 14.57 17.16 17.61
C TYR A 229 16.00 16.84 17.18
N TRP A 230 16.27 15.62 16.72
CA TRP A 230 17.63 15.27 16.31
C TRP A 230 18.03 15.97 15.01
N THR A 231 19.20 16.60 15.03
CA THR A 231 19.82 17.14 13.82
C THR A 231 20.25 16.00 12.89
N VAL A 232 20.53 16.32 11.62
CA VAL A 232 21.02 15.34 10.63
C VAL A 232 22.28 14.63 11.12
N GLU A 233 23.22 15.38 11.72
CA GLU A 233 24.46 14.83 12.27
C GLU A 233 24.17 13.89 13.45
N GLN A 234 23.24 14.24 14.33
CA GLN A 234 22.81 13.39 15.44
C GLN A 234 22.16 12.10 14.94
N LYS A 235 21.26 12.17 13.96
CA LYS A 235 20.64 10.98 13.33
C LYS A 235 21.68 10.04 12.71
N ASN A 236 22.79 10.59 12.22
CA ASN A 236 23.88 9.84 11.58
C ASN A 236 24.85 9.19 12.55
N SER A 237 25.05 9.75 13.74
CA SER A 237 26.10 9.34 14.67
C SER A 237 25.60 8.71 15.97
N LEU A 238 24.46 9.18 16.49
CA LEU A 238 23.94 8.74 17.78
C LEU A 238 23.19 7.42 17.66
N LEU A 239 23.53 6.48 18.53
CA LEU A 239 22.71 5.30 18.79
C LEU A 239 21.48 5.72 19.59
N LEU A 240 20.37 4.99 19.44
CA LEU A 240 19.19 5.26 20.25
C LEU A 240 19.54 5.02 21.74
N PRO A 241 19.46 6.05 22.60
CA PRO A 241 19.76 5.90 24.01
C PRO A 241 18.66 5.08 24.68
N PHE A 242 19.00 4.41 25.79
CA PHE A 242 18.02 3.80 26.68
C PHE A 242 17.31 4.89 27.49
N SER A 243 16.49 5.71 26.82
CA SER A 243 15.72 6.76 27.48
C SER A 243 14.68 6.14 28.43
N PRO A 244 14.25 6.86 29.48
CA PRO A 244 13.20 6.39 30.37
C PRO A 244 11.91 6.00 29.63
N ILE A 245 11.56 6.71 28.55
CA ILE A 245 10.34 6.45 27.77
C ILE A 245 10.47 5.14 26.98
N ILE A 246 11.61 4.91 26.32
CA ILE A 246 11.87 3.68 25.56
C ILE A 246 11.88 2.46 26.49
N VAL A 247 12.58 2.57 27.62
CA VAL A 247 12.66 1.48 28.60
C VAL A 247 11.29 1.21 29.24
N ALA A 248 10.54 2.27 29.59
CA ALA A 248 9.20 2.12 30.13
C ALA A 248 8.26 1.42 29.14
N ASN A 249 8.27 1.82 27.88
CA ASN A 249 7.50 1.16 26.82
C ASN A 249 7.83 -0.34 26.72
N GLN A 250 9.12 -0.67 26.63
CA GLN A 250 9.57 -2.07 26.55
C GLN A 250 9.16 -2.90 27.76
N LEU A 251 9.34 -2.35 28.97
CA LEU A 251 8.99 -3.04 30.21
C LEU A 251 7.49 -3.32 30.29
N ILE A 252 6.64 -2.37 29.86
CA ILE A 252 5.19 -2.55 29.81
C ILE A 252 4.85 -3.74 28.90
N TRP A 253 5.31 -3.73 27.65
CA TRP A 253 4.90 -4.73 26.66
C TRP A 253 5.55 -6.10 26.87
N VAL A 254 6.80 -6.15 27.33
CA VAL A 254 7.43 -7.41 27.78
C VAL A 254 6.68 -7.99 28.98
N SER A 255 6.27 -7.15 29.94
CA SER A 255 5.46 -7.60 31.08
C SER A 255 4.13 -8.18 30.64
N VAL A 256 3.44 -7.57 29.67
CA VAL A 256 2.21 -8.11 29.08
C VAL A 256 2.47 -9.48 28.43
N GLY A 257 3.57 -9.63 27.70
CA GLY A 257 3.98 -10.91 27.11
C GLY A 257 4.23 -12.00 28.15
N LEU A 258 5.00 -11.67 29.20
CA LEU A 258 5.30 -12.58 30.31
C LEU A 258 4.06 -12.96 31.11
N LEU A 259 3.15 -12.01 31.38
CA LEU A 259 1.86 -12.27 32.01
C LEU A 259 1.03 -13.25 31.17
N SER A 260 1.03 -13.12 29.84
CA SER A 260 0.35 -14.05 28.94
C SER A 260 0.93 -15.47 29.03
N LEU A 261 2.25 -15.61 29.10
CA LEU A 261 2.92 -16.91 29.32
C LEU A 261 2.60 -17.49 30.71
N LEU A 262 2.58 -16.66 31.75
CA LEU A 262 2.21 -17.08 33.11
C LEU A 262 0.77 -17.59 33.17
N LEU A 263 -0.17 -16.84 32.58
CA LEU A 263 -1.56 -17.25 32.44
C LEU A 263 -1.68 -18.57 31.68
N THR A 264 -0.84 -18.76 30.66
CA THR A 264 -0.78 -20.02 29.90
C THR A 264 -0.27 -21.16 30.75
N TYR A 265 0.80 -20.97 31.52
CA TYR A 265 1.35 -21.99 32.41
C TYR A 265 0.33 -22.45 33.46
N ILE A 266 -0.43 -21.50 34.04
CA ILE A 266 -1.47 -21.77 35.04
C ILE A 266 -2.65 -22.52 34.40
N LYS A 267 -3.18 -22.03 33.28
CA LYS A 267 -4.37 -22.59 32.63
C LYS A 267 -4.10 -23.86 31.81
N PHE A 268 -2.86 -24.09 31.38
CA PHE A 268 -2.52 -25.25 30.58
C PHE A 268 -2.64 -26.54 31.39
N GLN A 269 -3.37 -27.50 30.84
CA GLN A 269 -3.54 -28.83 31.40
C GLN A 269 -3.26 -29.88 30.32
N PHE A 270 -2.56 -30.95 30.72
CA PHE A 270 -2.38 -32.16 29.91
C PHE A 270 -3.70 -32.95 29.85
N SER A 271 -4.74 -32.35 29.27
CA SER A 271 -6.05 -32.97 29.16
C SER A 271 -6.18 -33.72 27.83
N TYR A 272 -6.53 -35.00 27.93
CA TYR A 272 -6.70 -36.00 26.86
C TYR A 272 -7.95 -35.74 25.99
N VAL A 273 -8.94 -35.01 26.54
CA VAL A 273 -10.13 -34.58 25.82
C VAL A 273 -10.05 -33.07 25.71
N GLY A 274 -10.13 -32.54 24.48
CA GLY A 274 -10.23 -31.10 24.26
C GLY A 274 -11.34 -30.55 25.12
N THR A 275 -10.99 -29.72 26.09
CA THR A 275 -11.96 -28.93 26.84
C THR A 275 -12.60 -27.99 25.83
N GLN A 276 -13.67 -28.44 25.17
CA GLN A 276 -14.65 -27.52 24.63
C GLN A 276 -14.98 -26.58 25.77
N ALA A 277 -14.77 -25.28 25.55
CA ALA A 277 -15.08 -24.26 26.52
C ALA A 277 -16.44 -24.59 27.16
N ARG A 278 -16.48 -24.63 28.49
CA ARG A 278 -17.66 -24.91 29.36
C ARG A 278 -18.86 -23.97 29.12
N ILE A 279 -18.86 -23.19 28.05
CA ILE A 279 -19.89 -22.23 27.65
C ILE A 279 -21.09 -22.95 27.01
N PHE A 280 -20.90 -24.15 26.44
CA PHE A 280 -22.01 -25.00 26.05
C PHE A 280 -22.08 -26.20 27.00
N ARG A 281 -23.02 -26.15 27.96
CA ARG A 281 -23.47 -27.36 28.66
C ARG A 281 -23.86 -28.38 27.59
N PRO A 282 -23.29 -29.60 27.59
CA PRO A 282 -23.90 -30.67 26.83
C PRO A 282 -25.31 -30.86 27.40
N LYS A 283 -26.33 -30.81 26.53
CA LYS A 283 -27.67 -31.27 26.91
C LYS A 283 -27.51 -32.66 27.52
N LYS A 284 -28.04 -32.83 28.74
CA LYS A 284 -28.05 -34.09 29.48
C LYS A 284 -28.49 -35.23 28.56
N GLY A 285 -27.69 -36.30 28.56
CA GLY A 285 -28.12 -37.67 28.29
C GLY A 285 -28.80 -37.92 26.95
N VAL A 286 -28.02 -38.08 25.87
CA VAL A 286 -28.41 -39.10 24.88
C VAL A 286 -27.86 -40.42 25.41
N THR A 287 -28.67 -41.10 26.20
CA THR A 287 -28.53 -42.54 26.42
C THR A 287 -28.50 -43.20 25.05
N PHE A 288 -27.35 -43.72 24.64
CA PHE A 288 -27.32 -44.73 23.60
C PHE A 288 -28.08 -45.93 24.16
N LYS A 289 -29.38 -46.00 23.86
CA LYS A 289 -30.13 -47.24 23.97
C LYS A 289 -29.38 -48.22 23.07
N ARG A 290 -28.70 -49.19 23.68
CA ARG A 290 -28.25 -50.40 22.99
C ARG A 290 -29.51 -50.96 22.35
N ILE A 291 -29.66 -50.81 21.04
CA ILE A 291 -30.67 -51.53 20.28
C ILE A 291 -30.17 -52.98 20.26
N ALA A 292 -30.47 -53.70 21.32
CA ALA A 292 -30.46 -55.14 21.32
C ALA A 292 -31.89 -55.55 20.94
N ASP A 293 -32.24 -55.38 19.67
CA ASP A 293 -33.45 -55.95 19.09
C ASP A 293 -33.14 -56.29 17.63
N THR A 294 -33.29 -57.57 17.34
CA THR A 294 -33.36 -58.24 16.04
C THR A 294 -33.41 -57.32 14.82
N VAL A 295 -32.32 -57.32 14.04
CA VAL A 295 -32.28 -56.72 12.70
C VAL A 295 -33.17 -57.55 11.77
N VAL A 296 -34.46 -57.22 11.73
CA VAL A 296 -35.30 -57.60 10.61
C VAL A 296 -34.86 -56.72 9.44
N LEU A 297 -34.10 -57.30 8.51
CA LEU A 297 -33.76 -56.69 7.23
C LEU A 297 -35.05 -56.47 6.43
N LYS A 298 -35.76 -55.39 6.74
CA LYS A 298 -36.84 -54.90 5.88
C LYS A 298 -36.17 -54.42 4.60
N LYS A 299 -36.37 -55.13 3.48
CA LYS A 299 -36.06 -54.62 2.14
C LYS A 299 -36.90 -53.37 1.93
N VAL A 300 -36.36 -52.22 2.30
CA VAL A 300 -36.90 -50.92 1.91
C VAL A 300 -36.64 -50.83 0.42
N GLN A 301 -37.70 -50.86 -0.40
CA GLN A 301 -37.60 -50.45 -1.79
C GLN A 301 -37.19 -48.98 -1.78
N LEU A 302 -35.92 -48.72 -2.02
CA LEU A 302 -35.40 -47.37 -2.16
C LEU A 302 -36.10 -46.75 -3.38
N PRO A 303 -36.71 -45.56 -3.25
CA PRO A 303 -37.29 -44.89 -4.39
C PRO A 303 -36.21 -44.72 -5.46
N SER A 304 -36.55 -45.04 -6.72
CA SER A 304 -35.65 -44.85 -7.85
C SER A 304 -35.44 -43.35 -8.06
N VAL A 305 -34.32 -42.83 -7.54
CA VAL A 305 -33.96 -41.42 -7.71
C VAL A 305 -33.39 -41.24 -9.12
N HIS A 306 -34.16 -40.62 -10.00
CA HIS A 306 -33.64 -40.13 -11.28
C HIS A 306 -32.77 -38.89 -11.02
N GLN A 307 -31.48 -38.98 -11.32
CA GLN A 307 -30.56 -37.84 -11.23
C GLN A 307 -30.69 -37.00 -12.50
N SER A 308 -31.28 -35.81 -12.40
CA SER A 308 -31.29 -34.83 -13.49
C SER A 308 -30.08 -33.90 -13.38
N PHE A 309 -29.28 -33.82 -14.45
CA PHE A 309 -28.15 -32.88 -14.58
C PHE A 309 -28.52 -31.73 -15.52
N SER A 310 -29.69 -31.13 -15.27
CA SER A 310 -30.16 -30.02 -16.09
C SER A 310 -29.41 -28.72 -15.75
N ARG A 311 -29.37 -27.76 -16.68
CA ARG A 311 -28.77 -26.44 -16.43
C ARG A 311 -29.46 -25.69 -15.28
N SER A 312 -30.77 -25.86 -15.11
CA SER A 312 -31.54 -25.26 -14.02
C SER A 312 -31.17 -25.86 -12.66
N ASP A 313 -30.90 -27.17 -12.61
CA ASP A 313 -30.42 -27.83 -11.39
C ASP A 313 -29.04 -27.32 -10.99
N HIS A 314 -28.13 -27.10 -11.96
CA HIS A 314 -26.83 -26.50 -11.68
C HIS A 314 -26.93 -25.05 -11.18
N LEU A 315 -27.84 -24.22 -11.71
CA LEU A 315 -28.06 -22.87 -11.18
C LEU A 315 -28.62 -22.88 -9.75
N ARG A 316 -29.55 -23.81 -9.45
CA ARG A 316 -30.05 -24.01 -8.07
C ARG A 316 -28.95 -24.46 -7.13
N GLN A 317 -28.12 -25.41 -7.57
CA GLN A 317 -26.96 -25.86 -6.80
C GLN A 317 -25.95 -24.72 -6.58
N LEU A 318 -25.71 -23.87 -7.58
CA LEU A 318 -24.83 -22.70 -7.48
C LEU A 318 -25.31 -21.78 -6.36
N TRP A 319 -26.60 -21.44 -6.34
CA TRP A 319 -27.18 -20.57 -5.31
C TRP A 319 -27.07 -21.17 -3.91
N ILE A 320 -27.34 -22.47 -3.77
CA ILE A 320 -27.22 -23.18 -2.48
C ILE A 320 -25.76 -23.17 -2.00
N LEU A 321 -24.81 -23.48 -2.89
CA LEU A 321 -23.38 -23.48 -2.56
C LEU A 321 -22.89 -22.08 -2.23
N LEU A 322 -23.26 -21.08 -3.02
CA LEU A 322 -22.94 -19.66 -2.78
C LEU A 322 -23.45 -19.23 -1.40
N LYS A 323 -24.75 -19.43 -1.10
CA LYS A 323 -25.35 -19.07 0.19
C LYS A 323 -24.63 -19.77 1.35
N ARG A 324 -24.26 -21.04 1.16
CA ARG A 324 -23.52 -21.82 2.16
C ARG A 324 -22.11 -21.28 2.37
N GLU A 325 -21.35 -21.01 1.32
CA GLU A 325 -20.00 -20.48 1.42
C GLU A 325 -19.99 -19.06 1.98
N PHE A 326 -20.94 -18.20 1.57
CA PHE A 326 -21.14 -16.86 2.12
C PHE A 326 -21.44 -16.90 3.63
N ARG A 327 -22.43 -17.71 4.04
CA ARG A 327 -22.79 -17.84 5.46
C ARG A 327 -21.62 -18.37 6.29
N LYS A 328 -20.81 -19.29 5.76
CA LYS A 328 -19.62 -19.80 6.46
C LYS A 328 -18.57 -18.71 6.72
N VAL A 329 -18.43 -17.74 5.81
CA VAL A 329 -17.51 -16.61 6.01
C VAL A 329 -18.09 -15.62 7.00
N VAL A 330 -19.31 -15.14 6.76
CA VAL A 330 -19.93 -14.08 7.58
C VAL A 330 -20.19 -14.54 9.02
N ALA A 331 -20.56 -15.80 9.23
CA ALA A 331 -20.76 -16.37 10.57
C ALA A 331 -19.45 -16.83 11.24
N SER A 332 -18.31 -16.67 10.57
CA SER A 332 -17.01 -17.02 11.15
C SER A 332 -16.66 -16.03 12.27
N PRO A 333 -16.24 -16.50 13.45
CA PRO A 333 -15.78 -15.61 14.52
C PRO A 333 -14.65 -14.69 14.07
N VAL A 334 -13.78 -15.18 13.18
CA VAL A 334 -12.66 -14.39 12.63
C VAL A 334 -13.17 -13.20 11.83
N PHE A 335 -14.12 -13.40 10.92
CA PHE A 335 -14.73 -12.34 10.12
C PHE A 335 -15.39 -11.29 11.02
N ILE A 336 -16.22 -11.74 11.97
CA ILE A 336 -16.96 -10.84 12.88
C ILE A 336 -15.97 -9.97 13.67
N ILE A 337 -14.91 -10.56 14.22
CA ILE A 337 -13.92 -9.82 15.00
C ILE A 337 -13.18 -8.81 14.11
N LEU A 338 -12.78 -9.18 12.89
CA LEU A 338 -12.12 -8.27 11.96
C LEU A 338 -13.00 -7.08 11.59
N VAL A 339 -14.28 -7.33 11.30
CA VAL A 339 -15.24 -6.27 10.99
C VAL A 339 -15.43 -5.37 12.20
N VAL A 340 -15.71 -5.93 13.38
CA VAL A 340 -15.91 -5.13 14.61
C VAL A 340 -14.70 -4.25 14.92
N VAL A 341 -13.50 -4.81 14.78
CA VAL A 341 -12.26 -4.10 15.05
C VAL A 341 -12.00 -3.00 14.01
N ALA A 342 -12.32 -3.24 12.73
CA ALA A 342 -12.26 -2.21 11.69
C ALA A 342 -13.27 -1.08 11.95
N MET A 343 -14.50 -1.42 12.39
CA MET A 343 -15.51 -0.44 12.79
C MET A 343 -15.07 0.40 13.99
N LEU A 344 -14.46 -0.23 15.00
CA LEU A 344 -13.93 0.47 16.18
C LEU A 344 -12.80 1.43 15.80
N LEU A 345 -11.85 0.98 14.96
CA LEU A 345 -10.78 1.83 14.46
C LEU A 345 -11.35 3.01 13.68
N PHE A 346 -12.30 2.76 12.77
CA PHE A 346 -12.97 3.83 12.03
C PHE A 346 -13.68 4.81 12.96
N ALA A 347 -14.42 4.33 13.96
CA ALA A 347 -15.11 5.18 14.92
C ALA A 347 -14.13 6.07 15.71
N ILE A 348 -12.98 5.53 16.12
CA ILE A 348 -11.92 6.30 16.80
C ILE A 348 -11.36 7.36 15.85
N VAL A 349 -10.96 6.97 14.63
CA VAL A 349 -10.36 7.90 13.68
C VAL A 349 -11.35 8.99 13.29
N ALA A 350 -12.59 8.62 12.94
CA ALA A 350 -13.63 9.57 12.57
C ALA A 350 -13.95 10.54 13.73
N ALA A 351 -13.89 10.12 14.99
CA ALA A 351 -14.13 10.99 16.15
C ALA A 351 -13.06 12.08 16.33
N PHE A 352 -11.84 11.82 15.88
CA PHE A 352 -10.72 12.76 15.99
C PHE A 352 -10.36 13.45 14.67
N GLU A 353 -10.91 12.94 13.58
CA GLU A 353 -10.79 13.54 12.27
C GLU A 353 -11.71 14.75 12.20
N GLY A 354 -11.10 15.91 11.98
CA GLY A 354 -11.84 17.16 11.94
C GLY A 354 -10.98 18.37 12.23
N LEU A 355 -9.80 18.24 12.82
CA LEU A 355 -8.97 19.41 13.09
C LEU A 355 -8.05 19.71 11.89
N MET A 356 -8.40 20.74 11.11
CA MET A 356 -7.49 21.33 10.14
C MET A 356 -6.83 22.56 10.77
N PHE A 357 -5.52 22.49 11.03
CA PHE A 357 -4.78 23.53 11.77
C PHE A 357 -5.42 23.89 13.13
N GLY A 358 -5.97 22.90 13.84
CA GLY A 358 -6.66 23.10 15.13
C GLY A 358 -8.11 23.58 15.03
N THR A 359 -8.65 23.74 13.82
CA THR A 359 -10.05 24.15 13.60
C THR A 359 -10.93 22.96 13.21
N PRO A 360 -12.06 22.71 13.89
CA PRO A 360 -12.97 21.63 13.54
C PRO A 360 -13.61 21.87 12.16
N THR A 361 -13.60 20.84 11.33
CA THR A 361 -14.16 20.82 9.98
C THR A 361 -15.43 19.97 9.96
N LEU A 362 -16.35 20.30 9.05
CA LEU A 362 -17.59 19.54 8.89
C LEU A 362 -17.32 18.10 8.40
N PRO A 363 -18.00 17.08 8.93
CA PRO A 363 -17.87 15.69 8.51
C PRO A 363 -18.70 15.41 7.26
N LEU A 364 -18.31 16.06 6.17
CA LEU A 364 -18.91 15.91 4.85
C LEU A 364 -18.81 14.45 4.40
N THR A 365 -19.80 14.00 3.64
CA THR A 365 -19.93 12.58 3.23
C THR A 365 -18.69 12.07 2.50
N TYR A 366 -18.09 12.89 1.62
CA TYR A 366 -16.89 12.50 0.89
C TYR A 366 -15.68 12.30 1.82
N ARG A 367 -15.55 13.13 2.87
CA ARG A 367 -14.47 12.98 3.86
C ARG A 367 -14.61 11.66 4.59
N MET A 368 -15.79 11.37 5.12
CA MET A 368 -16.08 10.10 5.81
C MET A 368 -15.77 8.89 4.93
N ILE A 369 -16.06 8.98 3.64
CA ILE A 369 -15.73 7.96 2.66
C ILE A 369 -14.21 7.83 2.49
N ASP A 370 -13.46 8.92 2.33
CA ASP A 370 -12.00 8.89 2.16
C ASP A 370 -11.29 8.34 3.40
N THR A 371 -11.74 8.73 4.60
CA THR A 371 -11.30 8.15 5.88
C THR A 371 -11.56 6.66 5.94
N ALA A 372 -12.77 6.26 5.56
CA ALA A 372 -13.16 4.87 5.58
C ALA A 372 -12.33 4.06 4.58
N LYS A 373 -12.07 4.58 3.38
CA LYS A 373 -11.19 3.95 2.40
C LYS A 373 -9.81 3.69 3.02
N GLY A 374 -9.16 4.72 3.55
CA GLY A 374 -7.84 4.60 4.15
C GLY A 374 -7.77 3.54 5.26
N ASN A 375 -8.77 3.51 6.15
CA ASN A 375 -8.78 2.60 7.30
C ASN A 375 -9.20 1.16 6.94
N PHE A 376 -10.22 0.96 6.10
CA PHE A 376 -10.77 -0.37 5.82
C PHE A 376 -10.01 -1.14 4.73
N THR A 377 -9.27 -0.47 3.83
CA THR A 377 -8.58 -1.15 2.72
C THR A 377 -7.72 -2.31 3.19
N LEU A 378 -6.88 -2.10 4.22
CA LEU A 378 -6.00 -3.16 4.74
C LEU A 378 -6.80 -4.36 5.28
N PHE A 379 -7.91 -4.13 5.98
CA PHE A 379 -8.76 -5.19 6.50
C PHE A 379 -9.42 -5.99 5.38
N ILE A 380 -9.93 -5.30 4.36
CA ILE A 380 -10.56 -5.95 3.22
C ILE A 380 -9.53 -6.81 2.48
N LEU A 381 -8.31 -6.29 2.26
CA LEU A 381 -7.22 -7.07 1.65
C LEU A 381 -6.88 -8.31 2.48
N ILE A 382 -6.78 -8.19 3.80
CA ILE A 382 -6.53 -9.33 4.70
C ILE A 382 -7.67 -10.36 4.62
N ILE A 383 -8.92 -9.91 4.67
CA ILE A 383 -10.11 -10.79 4.56
C ILE A 383 -10.07 -11.52 3.22
N ILE A 384 -9.75 -10.83 2.12
CA ILE A 384 -9.65 -11.43 0.80
C ILE A 384 -8.57 -12.51 0.77
N VAL A 385 -7.34 -12.18 1.16
CA VAL A 385 -6.21 -13.12 1.15
C VAL A 385 -6.52 -14.34 2.01
N PHE A 386 -7.01 -14.12 3.23
CA PHE A 386 -7.30 -15.18 4.19
C PHE A 386 -8.44 -16.09 3.73
N TYR A 387 -9.60 -15.52 3.40
CA TYR A 387 -10.77 -16.34 3.04
C TYR A 387 -10.65 -16.95 1.64
N ALA A 388 -9.93 -16.35 0.70
CA ALA A 388 -9.62 -17.00 -0.58
C ALA A 388 -8.86 -18.31 -0.35
N GLY A 389 -7.81 -18.28 0.49
CA GLY A 389 -7.06 -19.51 0.81
C GLY A 389 -7.86 -20.49 1.67
N GLU A 390 -8.62 -20.02 2.68
CA GLU A 390 -9.50 -20.91 3.46
C GLU A 390 -10.54 -21.60 2.58
N MET A 391 -11.19 -20.89 1.64
CA MET A 391 -12.21 -21.44 0.75
C MET A 391 -11.63 -22.46 -0.25
N VAL A 392 -10.45 -22.19 -0.80
CA VAL A 392 -9.77 -23.09 -1.75
C VAL A 392 -9.26 -24.35 -1.05
N TRP A 393 -8.73 -24.24 0.17
CA TRP A 393 -8.09 -25.36 0.88
C TRP A 393 -8.98 -26.10 1.88
N ARG A 394 -10.23 -25.63 2.11
CA ARG A 394 -11.14 -26.18 3.13
C ARG A 394 -11.33 -27.68 3.03
N GLU A 395 -11.68 -28.16 1.83
CA GLU A 395 -12.01 -29.57 1.58
C GLU A 395 -10.80 -30.50 1.83
N ARG A 396 -9.59 -30.05 1.50
CA ARG A 396 -8.35 -30.77 1.78
C ARG A 396 -7.98 -30.74 3.26
N SER A 397 -8.15 -29.58 3.91
CA SER A 397 -7.84 -29.41 5.33
C SER A 397 -8.73 -30.30 6.21
N LEU A 398 -9.96 -30.56 5.77
CA LEU A 398 -10.92 -31.46 6.43
C LEU A 398 -10.80 -32.93 5.95
N ARG A 399 -9.85 -33.26 5.07
CA ARG A 399 -9.66 -34.59 4.46
C ARG A 399 -10.89 -35.16 3.74
N VAL A 400 -11.78 -34.28 3.26
CA VAL A 400 -13.00 -34.65 2.50
C VAL A 400 -12.85 -34.43 0.99
N SER A 401 -11.71 -33.91 0.52
CA SER A 401 -11.45 -33.69 -0.91
C SER A 401 -11.73 -34.93 -1.78
N PRO A 402 -11.30 -36.16 -1.42
CA PRO A 402 -11.57 -37.34 -2.26
C PRO A 402 -13.06 -37.65 -2.40
N ILE A 403 -13.84 -37.41 -1.34
CA ILE A 403 -15.30 -37.59 -1.35
C ILE A 403 -15.95 -36.55 -2.26
N MET A 404 -15.53 -35.29 -2.14
CA MET A 404 -16.05 -34.20 -2.97
C MET A 404 -15.67 -34.35 -4.45
N ASP A 405 -14.47 -34.86 -4.74
CA ASP A 405 -13.97 -35.07 -6.10
C ASP A 405 -14.71 -36.21 -6.81
N ALA A 406 -15.23 -37.20 -6.05
CA ALA A 406 -16.02 -38.32 -6.55
C ALA A 406 -17.48 -37.95 -6.88
N LEU A 407 -17.97 -36.80 -6.41
CA LEU A 407 -19.33 -36.35 -6.73
C LEU A 407 -19.41 -35.89 -8.19
N PRO A 408 -20.56 -36.09 -8.89
CA PRO A 408 -20.79 -35.61 -10.25
C PRO A 408 -21.08 -34.08 -10.27
N VAL A 409 -20.28 -33.30 -9.55
CA VAL A 409 -20.36 -31.84 -9.50
C VAL A 409 -19.33 -31.26 -10.48
N PRO A 410 -19.75 -30.38 -11.42
CA PRO A 410 -18.83 -29.67 -12.31
C PRO A 410 -17.86 -28.77 -11.55
N ASN A 411 -16.61 -28.65 -12.02
CA ASN A 411 -15.58 -27.84 -11.38
C ASN A 411 -15.95 -26.35 -11.34
N TRP A 412 -16.60 -25.84 -12.40
CA TRP A 412 -16.99 -24.44 -12.49
C TRP A 412 -17.94 -24.06 -11.36
N LEU A 413 -18.80 -24.98 -10.94
CA LEU A 413 -19.77 -24.75 -9.87
C LEU A 413 -19.07 -24.51 -8.52
N SER A 414 -18.00 -25.25 -8.23
CA SER A 414 -17.24 -25.13 -6.99
C SER A 414 -16.46 -23.81 -6.93
N LEU A 415 -15.72 -23.48 -8.00
CA LEU A 415 -14.95 -22.23 -8.03
C LEU A 415 -15.87 -21.00 -8.08
N THR A 416 -16.85 -20.99 -8.98
CA THR A 416 -17.76 -19.83 -9.15
C THR A 416 -18.59 -19.60 -7.91
N SER A 417 -19.07 -20.64 -7.21
CA SER A 417 -19.78 -20.45 -5.94
C SER A 417 -18.90 -19.83 -4.85
N LYS A 418 -17.62 -20.22 -4.75
CA LYS A 418 -16.67 -19.66 -3.79
C LYS A 418 -16.30 -18.21 -4.14
N LEU A 419 -16.05 -17.92 -5.42
CA LEU A 419 -15.71 -16.58 -5.89
C LEU A 419 -16.89 -15.61 -5.74
N LEU A 420 -18.10 -16.00 -6.16
CA LEU A 420 -19.30 -15.18 -5.98
C LEU A 420 -19.68 -15.02 -4.51
N ALA A 421 -19.46 -16.04 -3.67
CA ALA A 421 -19.63 -15.89 -2.22
C ALA A 421 -18.66 -14.85 -1.65
N MET A 422 -17.39 -14.84 -2.11
CA MET A 422 -16.44 -13.80 -1.73
C MET A 422 -16.90 -12.42 -2.20
N PHE A 423 -17.40 -12.29 -3.43
CA PHE A 423 -17.96 -11.01 -3.91
C PHE A 423 -19.11 -10.54 -3.03
N GLY A 424 -20.04 -11.42 -2.67
CA GLY A 424 -21.11 -11.10 -1.71
C GLY A 424 -20.59 -10.61 -0.36
N VAL A 425 -19.50 -11.20 0.16
CA VAL A 425 -18.84 -10.74 1.39
C VAL A 425 -18.27 -9.32 1.21
N LEU A 426 -17.67 -9.02 0.06
CA LEU A 426 -17.16 -7.67 -0.24
C LEU A 426 -18.29 -6.62 -0.31
N TYR A 427 -19.42 -6.95 -0.93
CA TYR A 427 -20.60 -6.10 -0.92
C TYR A 427 -21.13 -5.86 0.50
N LEU A 428 -21.12 -6.88 1.37
CA LEU A 428 -21.50 -6.73 2.78
C LEU A 428 -20.53 -5.79 3.52
N LEU A 429 -19.23 -5.88 3.25
CA LEU A 429 -18.22 -5.00 3.85
C LEU A 429 -18.42 -3.54 3.41
N MET A 430 -18.68 -3.29 2.12
CA MET A 430 -19.02 -1.94 1.63
C MET A 430 -20.27 -1.38 2.31
N ALA A 431 -21.31 -2.21 2.50
CA ALA A 431 -22.51 -1.81 3.23
C ALA A 431 -22.22 -1.49 4.70
N THR A 432 -21.32 -2.25 5.33
CA THR A 432 -20.89 -2.00 6.71
C THR A 432 -20.14 -0.68 6.83
N ILE A 433 -19.26 -0.37 5.87
CA ILE A 433 -18.54 0.90 5.80
C ILE A 433 -19.50 2.07 5.66
N MET A 434 -20.46 1.98 4.73
CA MET A 434 -21.50 2.99 4.54
C MET A 434 -22.27 3.22 5.85
N LEU A 435 -22.69 2.16 6.53
CA LEU A 435 -23.41 2.27 7.80
C LEU A 435 -22.55 2.92 8.89
N CYS A 436 -21.26 2.60 8.97
CA CYS A 436 -20.35 3.22 9.93
C CYS A 436 -20.17 4.71 9.66
N GLY A 437 -19.99 5.11 8.39
CA GLY A 437 -19.89 6.52 8.00
C GLY A 437 -21.15 7.30 8.35
N ILE A 438 -22.33 6.75 8.05
CA ILE A 438 -23.62 7.35 8.41
C ILE A 438 -23.75 7.52 9.92
N VAL A 439 -23.44 6.47 10.69
CA VAL A 439 -23.50 6.54 12.17
C VAL A 439 -22.53 7.57 12.71
N ALA A 440 -21.30 7.66 12.17
CA ALA A 440 -20.32 8.66 12.59
C ALA A 440 -20.80 10.09 12.32
N GLN A 441 -21.38 10.36 11.14
CA GLN A 441 -21.96 11.67 10.80
C GLN A 441 -23.09 12.05 11.76
N LEU A 442 -23.99 11.11 12.06
CA LEU A 442 -25.10 11.32 13.00
C LEU A 442 -24.61 11.61 14.43
N VAL A 443 -23.61 10.87 14.90
CA VAL A 443 -23.01 11.08 16.24
C VAL A 443 -22.33 12.45 16.35
N GLN A 444 -21.75 12.94 15.26
CA GLN A 444 -21.13 14.27 15.18
C GLN A 444 -22.14 15.41 14.95
N GLY A 445 -23.45 15.12 14.89
CA GLY A 445 -24.50 16.11 14.71
C GLY A 445 -24.69 16.59 13.27
N PHE A 446 -24.13 15.88 12.28
CA PHE A 446 -24.27 16.21 10.87
C PHE A 446 -25.34 15.33 10.19
N PHE A 447 -26.44 15.96 9.76
CA PHE A 447 -27.62 15.25 9.23
C PHE A 447 -27.72 15.28 7.69
N HIS A 448 -26.85 16.01 6.99
CA HIS A 448 -26.86 16.09 5.53
C HIS A 448 -26.13 14.90 4.89
N ILE A 449 -26.75 13.73 4.98
CA ILE A 449 -26.17 12.47 4.50
C ILE A 449 -26.50 12.28 3.01
N GLU A 450 -25.47 12.23 2.18
CA GLU A 450 -25.60 11.97 0.76
C GLU A 450 -25.51 10.47 0.44
N LEU A 451 -26.63 9.75 0.57
CA LEU A 451 -26.67 8.31 0.29
C LEU A 451 -26.24 7.97 -1.15
N GLY A 452 -26.56 8.84 -2.11
CA GLY A 452 -26.14 8.67 -3.50
C GLY A 452 -24.62 8.62 -3.65
N LEU A 453 -23.90 9.47 -2.91
CA LEU A 453 -22.44 9.53 -2.94
C LEU A 453 -21.80 8.28 -2.32
N TYR A 454 -22.35 7.77 -1.21
CA TYR A 454 -21.92 6.48 -0.65
C TYR A 454 -22.09 5.34 -1.65
N LEU A 455 -23.25 5.26 -2.30
CA LEU A 455 -23.53 4.21 -3.28
C LEU A 455 -22.58 4.29 -4.49
N GLN A 456 -22.39 5.48 -5.06
CA GLN A 456 -21.49 5.67 -6.20
C GLN A 456 -20.03 5.39 -5.83
N SER A 457 -19.53 5.95 -4.72
CA SER A 457 -18.12 5.82 -4.34
C SER A 457 -17.76 4.39 -3.93
N LEU A 458 -18.53 3.79 -3.01
CA LEU A 458 -18.20 2.47 -2.45
C LEU A 458 -18.58 1.32 -3.39
N PHE A 459 -19.80 1.35 -3.94
CA PHE A 459 -20.34 0.25 -4.75
C PHE A 459 -20.16 0.45 -6.25
N GLY A 460 -19.97 1.69 -6.71
CA GLY A 460 -19.68 1.99 -8.11
C GLY A 460 -18.18 1.92 -8.42
N PHE A 461 -17.35 2.63 -7.65
CA PHE A 461 -15.93 2.80 -7.96
C PHE A 461 -15.02 1.85 -7.15
N GLU A 462 -15.07 1.88 -5.82
CA GLU A 462 -14.11 1.14 -4.99
C GLU A 462 -14.23 -0.38 -5.06
N ILE A 463 -15.46 -0.90 -5.17
CA ILE A 463 -15.70 -2.35 -5.16
C ILE A 463 -14.84 -3.10 -6.21
N TRP A 464 -14.60 -2.49 -7.37
CA TRP A 464 -13.82 -3.10 -8.45
C TRP A 464 -12.38 -3.43 -8.03
N ASN A 465 -11.76 -2.59 -7.21
CA ASN A 465 -10.43 -2.86 -6.67
C ASN A 465 -10.41 -4.19 -5.91
N TYR A 466 -11.41 -4.39 -5.07
CA TYR A 466 -11.53 -5.57 -4.22
C TYR A 466 -11.97 -6.82 -4.99
N LEU A 467 -12.85 -6.68 -5.98
CA LEU A 467 -13.28 -7.80 -6.84
C LEU A 467 -12.10 -8.35 -7.66
N ILE A 468 -11.33 -7.46 -8.30
CA ILE A 468 -10.15 -7.84 -9.09
C ILE A 468 -9.08 -8.45 -8.18
N PHE A 469 -8.86 -7.87 -6.99
CA PHE A 469 -7.94 -8.43 -6.01
C PHE A 469 -8.37 -9.83 -5.51
N ALA A 470 -9.68 -10.06 -5.35
CA ALA A 470 -10.20 -11.38 -5.01
C ALA A 470 -9.92 -12.40 -6.12
N CYS A 471 -10.13 -12.06 -7.40
CA CYS A 471 -9.75 -12.93 -8.52
C CYS A 471 -8.26 -13.29 -8.47
N PHE A 472 -7.39 -12.30 -8.23
CA PHE A 472 -5.95 -12.50 -8.07
C PHE A 472 -5.61 -13.43 -6.89
N ALA A 473 -6.20 -13.20 -5.72
CA ALA A 473 -5.98 -14.03 -4.54
C ALA A 473 -6.40 -15.50 -4.77
N PHE A 474 -7.56 -15.73 -5.39
CA PHE A 474 -8.01 -17.08 -5.76
C PHE A 474 -7.07 -17.75 -6.76
N PHE A 475 -6.61 -17.02 -7.78
CA PHE A 475 -5.66 -17.53 -8.77
C PHE A 475 -4.35 -18.00 -8.13
N ILE A 476 -3.73 -17.17 -7.28
CA ILE A 476 -2.50 -17.54 -6.56
C ILE A 476 -2.71 -18.76 -5.66
N GLN A 477 -3.84 -18.82 -4.94
CA GLN A 477 -4.15 -19.95 -4.05
C GLN A 477 -4.36 -21.28 -4.79
N VAL A 478 -4.86 -21.23 -6.02
CA VAL A 478 -5.00 -22.41 -6.88
C VAL A 478 -3.64 -22.86 -7.44
N LEU A 479 -2.75 -21.92 -7.78
CA LEU A 479 -1.42 -22.23 -8.30
C LEU A 479 -0.56 -22.93 -7.25
N VAL A 480 -0.51 -22.37 -6.04
CA VAL A 480 0.41 -22.80 -5.00
C VAL A 480 0.04 -24.17 -4.40
N SER A 481 1.05 -24.96 -3.99
CA SER A 481 0.88 -26.28 -3.34
C SER A 481 0.73 -26.24 -1.81
N ASN A 482 0.89 -25.08 -1.18
CA ASN A 482 0.74 -24.90 0.26
C ASN A 482 -0.07 -23.65 0.59
N LYS A 483 -1.17 -23.81 1.33
CA LYS A 483 -2.07 -22.72 1.78
C LYS A 483 -1.33 -21.51 2.36
N TYR A 484 -0.37 -21.75 3.24
CA TYR A 484 0.36 -20.67 3.92
C TYR A 484 1.31 -19.93 2.99
N PHE A 485 1.95 -20.66 2.07
CA PHE A 485 2.75 -20.03 1.02
C PHE A 485 1.87 -19.21 0.07
N GLY A 486 0.63 -19.65 -0.18
CA GLY A 486 -0.34 -18.89 -0.98
C GLY A 486 -0.68 -17.54 -0.35
N PHE A 487 -0.94 -17.50 0.96
CA PHE A 487 -1.19 -16.22 1.66
C PHE A 487 -0.01 -15.26 1.54
N PHE A 488 1.20 -15.78 1.81
CA PHE A 488 2.43 -15.02 1.73
C PHE A 488 2.68 -14.49 0.31
N LEU A 489 2.48 -15.33 -0.71
CA LEU A 489 2.74 -14.96 -2.11
C LEU A 489 1.75 -13.90 -2.60
N THR A 490 0.46 -14.01 -2.26
CA THR A 490 -0.53 -12.98 -2.64
C THR A 490 -0.20 -11.63 -2.01
N ALA A 491 0.05 -11.59 -0.70
CA ALA A 491 0.40 -10.35 -0.01
C ALA A 491 1.76 -9.80 -0.47
N GLY A 492 2.76 -10.67 -0.60
CA GLY A 492 4.12 -10.33 -1.02
C GLY A 492 4.18 -9.76 -2.42
N ILE A 493 3.50 -10.36 -3.40
CA ILE A 493 3.45 -9.83 -4.78
C ILE A 493 2.73 -8.47 -4.79
N TYR A 494 1.59 -8.35 -4.10
CA TYR A 494 0.84 -7.10 -4.06
C TYR A 494 1.67 -5.95 -3.48
N LEU A 495 2.31 -6.17 -2.33
CA LEU A 495 3.19 -5.18 -1.69
C LEU A 495 4.44 -4.91 -2.52
N PHE A 496 5.04 -5.95 -3.12
CA PHE A 496 6.21 -5.78 -3.98
C PHE A 496 5.91 -4.87 -5.17
N ILE A 497 4.80 -5.10 -5.88
CA ILE A 497 4.42 -4.28 -7.02
C ILE A 497 4.10 -2.85 -6.59
N ASN A 498 3.25 -2.66 -5.57
CA ASN A 498 2.77 -1.32 -5.22
C ASN A 498 3.79 -0.45 -4.46
N ILE A 499 4.80 -1.05 -3.83
CA ILE A 499 5.83 -0.29 -3.09
C ILE A 499 7.11 -0.18 -3.90
N PHE A 500 7.57 -1.28 -4.52
CA PHE A 500 8.90 -1.32 -5.11
C PHE A 500 8.95 -0.93 -6.59
N PHE A 501 7.85 -0.98 -7.35
CA PHE A 501 7.90 -0.57 -8.76
C PHE A 501 8.25 0.92 -8.91
N ASP A 502 7.62 1.78 -8.12
CA ASP A 502 7.93 3.21 -8.08
C ASP A 502 9.40 3.42 -7.68
N LEU A 503 9.90 2.68 -6.69
CA LEU A 503 11.31 2.73 -6.26
C LEU A 503 12.30 2.26 -7.35
N LEU A 504 11.88 1.35 -8.25
CA LEU A 504 12.69 0.90 -9.39
C LEU A 504 12.62 1.88 -10.58
N GLY A 505 11.79 2.91 -10.52
CA GLY A 505 11.51 3.85 -11.61
C GLY A 505 10.52 3.31 -12.65
N ILE A 506 9.75 2.27 -12.29
CA ILE A 506 8.65 1.73 -13.10
C ILE A 506 7.36 2.46 -12.70
N GLU A 507 7.19 3.68 -13.19
CA GLU A 507 6.09 4.59 -12.79
C GLU A 507 4.83 4.45 -13.67
N HIS A 508 4.88 3.61 -14.70
CA HIS A 508 3.76 3.51 -15.64
C HIS A 508 2.57 2.80 -14.98
N ARG A 509 1.41 3.47 -14.89
CA ARG A 509 0.22 2.93 -14.20
C ARG A 509 -0.23 1.59 -14.80
N LEU A 510 -0.17 1.41 -16.12
CA LEU A 510 -0.46 0.10 -16.76
C LEU A 510 0.34 -1.09 -16.21
N LEU A 511 1.54 -0.87 -15.66
CA LEU A 511 2.36 -1.93 -15.09
C LEU A 511 2.11 -2.13 -13.58
N THR A 512 1.54 -1.12 -12.92
CA THR A 512 1.27 -1.15 -11.48
C THR A 512 -0.10 -1.79 -11.24
N PHE A 513 -0.10 -2.99 -10.65
CA PHE A 513 -1.32 -3.79 -10.44
C PHE A 513 -2.37 -3.03 -9.61
N LEU A 514 -3.63 -3.07 -10.06
CA LEU A 514 -4.79 -2.36 -9.49
C LEU A 514 -4.73 -0.82 -9.57
N SER A 515 -3.72 -0.25 -10.22
CA SER A 515 -3.66 1.20 -10.40
C SER A 515 -4.86 1.74 -11.20
N SER A 516 -5.17 3.00 -10.96
CA SER A 516 -6.12 3.79 -11.74
C SER A 516 -5.71 5.25 -11.71
N THR A 517 -6.43 6.09 -12.46
CA THR A 517 -6.34 7.54 -12.33
C THR A 517 -6.85 7.98 -10.95
N PRO A 518 -6.37 9.11 -10.41
CA PRO A 518 -6.94 9.68 -9.20
C PRO A 518 -8.43 9.97 -9.45
N LEU A 519 -9.27 9.69 -8.45
CA LEU A 519 -10.70 9.95 -8.51
C LEU A 519 -11.09 10.90 -7.36
N PRO A 520 -10.55 12.13 -7.33
CA PRO A 520 -10.88 13.09 -6.28
C PRO A 520 -12.36 13.47 -6.38
N TYR A 521 -12.98 13.68 -5.22
CA TYR A 521 -14.33 14.19 -5.11
C TYR A 521 -14.30 15.56 -4.42
N SER A 522 -15.12 16.49 -4.91
CA SER A 522 -15.40 17.77 -4.27
C SER A 522 -16.89 18.03 -4.36
N ASP A 523 -17.49 18.59 -3.32
CA ASP A 523 -18.92 18.96 -3.33
C ASP A 523 -19.25 19.96 -4.45
N MET A 524 -18.27 20.74 -4.93
CA MET A 524 -18.47 21.65 -6.06
C MET A 524 -18.54 20.90 -7.39
N ASN A 525 -17.54 20.06 -7.69
CA ASN A 525 -17.36 19.48 -9.03
C ASN A 525 -17.79 18.00 -9.15
N GLY A 526 -18.15 17.37 -8.03
CA GLY A 526 -18.29 15.92 -7.93
C GLY A 526 -17.01 15.20 -8.36
N PHE A 527 -17.18 14.05 -9.02
CA PHE A 527 -16.07 13.29 -9.62
C PHE A 527 -15.60 13.84 -10.98
N GLY A 528 -16.41 14.67 -11.65
CA GLY A 528 -16.10 15.29 -12.95
C GLY A 528 -15.47 14.37 -14.01
N HIS A 529 -14.53 14.94 -14.77
CA HIS A 529 -13.79 14.29 -15.86
C HIS A 529 -12.90 13.10 -15.43
N PHE A 530 -12.70 12.86 -14.14
CA PHE A 530 -11.84 11.77 -13.65
C PHE A 530 -12.46 10.37 -13.82
N VAL A 531 -13.79 10.31 -13.99
CA VAL A 531 -14.56 9.06 -14.05
C VAL A 531 -14.22 8.23 -15.28
N TRP A 532 -14.16 8.85 -16.47
CA TRP A 532 -13.93 8.11 -17.71
C TRP A 532 -12.55 7.41 -17.75
N PRO A 533 -11.43 8.11 -17.47
CA PRO A 533 -10.13 7.47 -17.37
C PRO A 533 -10.11 6.34 -16.33
N PHE A 534 -10.78 6.55 -15.18
CA PHE A 534 -10.87 5.53 -14.14
C PHE A 534 -11.55 4.25 -14.65
N ILE A 535 -12.68 4.38 -15.36
CA ILE A 535 -13.41 3.25 -15.94
C ILE A 535 -12.53 2.49 -16.94
N CYS A 536 -11.79 3.19 -17.81
CA CYS A 536 -10.86 2.53 -18.74
C CYS A 536 -9.83 1.65 -18.01
N PHE A 537 -9.21 2.18 -16.95
CA PHE A 537 -8.27 1.41 -16.12
C PHE A 537 -8.94 0.22 -15.41
N LYS A 538 -10.19 0.36 -14.96
CA LYS A 538 -10.93 -0.77 -14.33
C LYS A 538 -11.39 -1.82 -15.34
N ILE A 539 -11.73 -1.45 -16.58
CA ILE A 539 -11.98 -2.41 -17.65
C ILE A 539 -10.70 -3.18 -17.99
N TYR A 540 -9.57 -2.47 -18.09
CA TYR A 540 -8.25 -3.07 -18.33
C TYR A 540 -7.92 -4.11 -17.24
N TRP A 541 -7.86 -3.72 -15.97
CA TRP A 541 -7.54 -4.66 -14.88
C TRP A 541 -8.65 -5.69 -14.63
N GLY A 542 -9.91 -5.35 -14.90
CA GLY A 542 -11.06 -6.24 -14.83
C GLY A 542 -10.96 -7.39 -15.84
N ALA A 543 -10.55 -7.07 -17.08
CA ALA A 543 -10.28 -8.09 -18.10
C ALA A 543 -9.16 -9.05 -17.68
N LEU A 544 -8.08 -8.54 -17.07
CA LEU A 544 -7.05 -9.39 -16.47
C LEU A 544 -7.60 -10.22 -15.31
N GLY A 545 -8.50 -9.67 -14.50
CA GLY A 545 -9.24 -10.39 -13.46
C GLY A 545 -10.00 -11.58 -13.99
N VAL A 546 -10.68 -11.44 -15.14
CA VAL A 546 -11.39 -12.53 -15.83
C VAL A 546 -10.40 -13.58 -16.35
N VAL A 547 -9.27 -13.17 -16.93
CA VAL A 547 -8.19 -14.08 -17.34
C VAL A 547 -7.71 -14.91 -16.15
N MET A 548 -7.43 -14.28 -15.01
CA MET A 548 -7.00 -14.96 -13.78
C MET A 548 -8.05 -15.92 -13.24
N ALA A 549 -9.34 -15.53 -13.24
CA ALA A 549 -10.43 -16.39 -12.79
C ALA A 549 -10.60 -17.62 -13.70
N THR A 550 -10.52 -17.44 -15.03
CA THR A 550 -10.59 -18.54 -16.00
C THR A 550 -9.36 -19.45 -15.89
N LEU A 551 -8.16 -18.91 -15.67
CA LEU A 551 -6.97 -19.73 -15.41
C LEU A 551 -7.08 -20.51 -14.10
N ALA A 552 -7.61 -19.88 -13.04
CA ALA A 552 -7.87 -20.55 -11.76
C ALA A 552 -8.88 -21.71 -11.92
N TYR A 553 -9.85 -21.55 -12.81
CA TYR A 553 -10.79 -22.60 -13.17
C TYR A 553 -10.12 -23.76 -13.91
N ILE A 554 -9.42 -23.47 -15.01
CA ILE A 554 -8.73 -24.47 -15.84
C ILE A 554 -7.72 -25.28 -15.02
N LEU A 555 -7.02 -24.62 -14.10
CA LEU A 555 -6.02 -25.26 -13.26
C LEU A 555 -6.62 -25.93 -12.02
N TRP A 556 -7.92 -25.82 -11.74
CA TRP A 556 -8.50 -26.29 -10.47
C TRP A 556 -8.09 -27.73 -10.14
N LYS A 557 -7.59 -27.93 -8.91
CA LYS A 557 -7.06 -29.22 -8.44
C LYS A 557 -8.21 -30.19 -8.13
N ARG A 558 -8.38 -31.23 -8.95
CA ARG A 558 -9.27 -32.38 -8.71
C ARG A 558 -8.45 -33.67 -8.69
N GLY A 559 -8.61 -34.52 -7.66
CA GLY A 559 -7.86 -35.77 -7.48
C GLY A 559 -6.61 -35.66 -6.58
N PRO A 560 -6.01 -36.81 -6.20
CA PRO A 560 -4.88 -36.85 -5.27
C PRO A 560 -3.57 -36.32 -5.89
N GLU A 561 -2.83 -35.54 -5.09
CA GLU A 561 -1.51 -34.91 -5.31
C GLU A 561 -0.91 -35.02 -6.72
N ILE A 562 -1.47 -34.24 -7.65
CA ILE A 562 -0.93 -34.03 -8.99
C ILE A 562 -0.01 -32.81 -8.98
N ASP A 563 1.25 -32.98 -9.38
CA ASP A 563 2.20 -31.88 -9.59
C ASP A 563 1.67 -30.84 -10.60
N LEU A 564 2.10 -29.59 -10.43
CA LEU A 564 1.72 -28.45 -11.30
C LEU A 564 1.92 -28.74 -12.79
N LYS A 565 3.00 -29.43 -13.16
CA LYS A 565 3.33 -29.79 -14.54
C LYS A 565 2.27 -30.72 -15.16
N THR A 566 1.80 -31.68 -14.38
CA THR A 566 0.81 -32.66 -14.81
C THR A 566 -0.58 -32.03 -14.91
N ARG A 567 -0.90 -31.07 -14.01
CA ARG A 567 -2.11 -30.23 -14.11
C ARG A 567 -2.13 -29.40 -15.38
N TRP A 568 -1.01 -28.78 -15.75
CA TRP A 568 -0.92 -28.02 -17.00
C TRP A 568 -1.12 -28.90 -18.24
N ARG A 569 -0.57 -30.13 -18.23
CA ARG A 569 -0.77 -31.10 -19.33
C ARG A 569 -2.22 -31.54 -19.43
N GLN A 570 -2.88 -31.84 -18.31
CA GLN A 570 -4.30 -32.21 -18.27
C GLN A 570 -5.21 -31.04 -18.66
N ALA A 571 -4.89 -29.83 -18.21
CA ALA A 571 -5.60 -28.62 -18.60
C ALA A 571 -5.62 -28.49 -20.12
N ARG A 572 -4.47 -28.57 -20.79
CA ARG A 572 -4.37 -28.48 -22.26
C ARG A 572 -5.24 -29.51 -23.00
N GLN A 573 -5.50 -30.66 -22.40
CA GLN A 573 -6.31 -31.73 -23.00
C GLN A 573 -7.82 -31.57 -22.72
N ASN A 574 -8.18 -30.83 -21.67
CA ASN A 574 -9.56 -30.74 -21.17
C ASN A 574 -10.18 -29.33 -21.29
N VAL A 575 -9.47 -28.35 -21.88
CA VAL A 575 -10.03 -27.00 -22.08
C VAL A 575 -11.20 -27.06 -23.05
N SER A 576 -12.35 -26.54 -22.64
CA SER A 576 -13.53 -26.45 -23.50
C SER A 576 -13.50 -25.21 -24.40
N MET A 577 -14.20 -25.25 -25.54
CA MET A 577 -14.31 -24.09 -26.45
C MET A 577 -14.82 -22.80 -25.75
N PRO A 578 -15.83 -22.84 -24.86
CA PRO A 578 -16.29 -21.66 -24.12
C PRO A 578 -15.20 -21.03 -23.22
N GLU A 579 -14.37 -21.85 -22.59
CA GLU A 579 -13.27 -21.38 -21.72
C GLU A 579 -12.23 -20.63 -22.54
N MET A 580 -11.85 -21.21 -23.69
CA MET A 580 -10.90 -20.60 -24.61
C MET A 580 -11.45 -19.31 -25.23
N ALA A 581 -12.72 -19.28 -25.61
CA ALA A 581 -13.38 -18.09 -26.13
C ALA A 581 -13.43 -16.97 -25.08
N THR A 582 -13.76 -17.30 -23.83
CA THR A 582 -13.78 -16.33 -22.71
C THR A 582 -12.37 -15.78 -22.45
N MET A 583 -11.35 -16.64 -22.47
CA MET A 583 -9.95 -16.25 -22.31
C MET A 583 -9.49 -15.33 -23.44
N ALA A 584 -9.77 -15.70 -24.69
CA ALA A 584 -9.39 -14.92 -25.86
C ALA A 584 -10.06 -13.55 -25.86
N LEU A 585 -11.37 -13.48 -25.58
CA LEU A 585 -12.09 -12.22 -25.48
C LEU A 585 -11.54 -11.34 -24.37
N ALA A 586 -11.27 -11.89 -23.19
CA ALA A 586 -10.70 -11.14 -22.07
C ALA A 586 -9.28 -10.62 -22.39
N LEU A 587 -8.44 -11.42 -23.06
CA LEU A 587 -7.11 -10.98 -23.52
C LEU A 587 -7.19 -9.91 -24.60
N LEU A 588 -8.12 -10.00 -25.54
CA LEU A 588 -8.36 -8.97 -26.54
C LEU A 588 -8.82 -7.65 -25.90
N THR A 589 -9.75 -7.71 -24.95
CA THR A 589 -10.18 -6.52 -24.19
C THR A 589 -9.04 -5.93 -23.38
N PHE A 590 -8.21 -6.76 -22.74
CA PHE A 590 -7.04 -6.33 -22.00
C PHE A 590 -6.02 -5.61 -22.90
N ALA A 591 -5.69 -6.20 -24.05
CA ALA A 591 -4.76 -5.61 -25.02
C ALA A 591 -5.33 -4.34 -25.66
N GLY A 592 -6.60 -4.36 -26.07
CA GLY A 592 -7.27 -3.22 -26.70
C GLY A 592 -7.42 -2.02 -25.76
N MET A 593 -7.86 -2.26 -24.52
CA MET A 593 -7.97 -1.20 -23.52
C MET A 593 -6.58 -0.71 -23.07
N GLY A 594 -5.59 -1.61 -22.97
CA GLY A 594 -4.21 -1.24 -22.70
C GLY A 594 -3.63 -0.33 -23.80
N ALA A 595 -3.89 -0.65 -25.06
CA ALA A 595 -3.49 0.18 -26.21
C ALA A 595 -4.20 1.54 -26.21
N TYR A 596 -5.50 1.59 -25.90
CA TYR A 596 -6.26 2.83 -25.78
C TYR A 596 -5.73 3.73 -24.66
N ILE A 597 -5.46 3.16 -23.47
CA ILE A 597 -4.85 3.91 -22.36
C ILE A 597 -3.47 4.42 -22.78
N TYR A 598 -2.62 3.56 -23.38
CA TYR A 598 -1.29 3.96 -23.85
C TYR A 598 -1.36 5.09 -24.89
N TYR A 599 -2.32 5.04 -25.81
CA TYR A 599 -2.54 6.10 -26.79
C TYR A 599 -2.89 7.44 -26.11
N ASN A 600 -3.79 7.42 -25.13
CA ASN A 600 -4.14 8.62 -24.36
C ASN A 600 -2.96 9.16 -23.55
N THR A 601 -2.24 8.28 -22.86
CA THR A 601 -1.20 8.69 -21.90
C THR A 601 0.14 9.03 -22.54
N ASN A 602 0.49 8.42 -23.68
CA ASN A 602 1.82 8.52 -24.30
C ASN A 602 1.82 9.14 -25.69
N VAL A 603 0.70 9.10 -26.43
CA VAL A 603 0.61 9.64 -27.79
C VAL A 603 -0.11 11.00 -27.78
N LEU A 604 -1.32 11.06 -27.22
CA LEU A 604 -2.05 12.33 -27.06
C LEU A 604 -1.42 13.22 -25.98
N ASN A 605 -0.90 12.60 -24.91
CA ASN A 605 -0.24 13.29 -23.83
C ASN A 605 1.22 12.84 -23.71
N THR A 606 2.08 13.71 -23.18
CA THR A 606 3.50 13.40 -22.99
C THR A 606 3.74 12.67 -21.67
N TYR A 607 3.99 11.37 -21.74
CA TYR A 607 4.47 10.60 -20.58
C TYR A 607 5.93 10.90 -20.29
N ARG A 608 6.21 11.46 -19.10
CA ARG A 608 7.58 11.69 -18.61
C ARG A 608 7.74 11.07 -17.23
N THR A 609 8.75 10.21 -17.11
CA THR A 609 9.16 9.63 -15.81
C THR A 609 9.79 10.70 -14.91
N SER A 610 9.87 10.46 -13.61
CA SER A 610 10.60 11.33 -12.67
C SER A 610 12.04 11.58 -13.11
N LYS A 611 12.73 10.54 -13.60
CA LYS A 611 14.10 10.63 -14.14
C LYS A 611 14.19 11.58 -15.33
N THR A 612 13.24 11.51 -16.25
CA THR A 612 13.17 12.40 -17.41
C THR A 612 12.91 13.84 -16.97
N ARG A 613 11.97 14.05 -16.04
CA ARG A 613 11.64 15.38 -15.51
C ARG A 613 12.84 16.04 -14.84
N GLN A 614 13.56 15.28 -14.01
CA GLN A 614 14.77 15.76 -13.35
C GLN A 614 15.88 16.09 -14.34
N ARG A 615 16.07 15.25 -15.37
CA ARG A 615 17.03 15.53 -16.43
C ARG A 615 16.73 16.85 -17.13
N LEU A 616 15.47 17.09 -17.48
CA LEU A 616 15.05 18.34 -18.13
C LEU A 616 15.25 19.56 -17.21
N MET A 617 14.94 19.45 -15.92
CA MET A 617 15.25 20.49 -14.92
C MET A 617 16.75 20.76 -14.82
N ALA A 618 17.58 19.72 -14.88
CA ALA A 618 19.04 19.87 -14.84
C ALA A 618 19.57 20.54 -16.12
N GLU A 619 19.07 20.15 -17.29
CA GLU A 619 19.43 20.74 -18.58
C GLU A 619 18.97 22.22 -18.64
N PHE A 620 17.77 22.52 -18.12
CA PHE A 620 17.29 23.90 -17.97
C PHE A 620 18.25 24.74 -17.13
N GLU A 621 18.65 24.25 -15.96
CA GLU A 621 19.60 24.96 -15.09
C GLU A 621 20.95 25.15 -15.79
N LYS A 622 21.53 24.11 -16.41
CA LYS A 622 22.82 24.23 -17.10
C LYS A 622 22.81 25.25 -18.25
N ASN A 623 21.75 25.26 -19.04
CA ASN A 623 21.69 26.06 -20.25
C ASN A 623 21.31 27.53 -19.98
N TYR A 624 20.45 27.75 -18.98
CA TYR A 624 19.79 29.04 -18.78
C TYR A 624 20.15 29.76 -17.48
N LYS A 625 20.80 29.11 -16.49
CA LYS A 625 21.18 29.78 -15.22
C LYS A 625 22.09 30.99 -15.42
N ARG A 626 22.89 31.02 -16.49
CA ARG A 626 23.68 32.20 -16.87
C ARG A 626 22.86 33.47 -17.08
N TYR A 627 21.55 33.34 -17.32
CA TYR A 627 20.62 34.44 -17.52
C TYR A 627 19.87 34.87 -16.24
N GLU A 628 20.16 34.26 -15.09
CA GLU A 628 19.46 34.55 -13.82
C GLU A 628 19.55 36.01 -13.40
N HIS A 629 20.72 36.62 -13.57
CA HIS A 629 20.97 38.01 -13.15
C HIS A 629 20.91 39.01 -14.30
N VAL A 630 20.45 38.60 -15.49
CA VAL A 630 20.31 39.52 -16.63
C VAL A 630 19.13 40.47 -16.34
N PRO A 631 19.32 41.80 -16.44
CA PRO A 631 18.22 42.75 -16.25
C PRO A 631 17.07 42.46 -17.23
N GLN A 632 15.87 42.28 -16.70
CA GLN A 632 14.65 42.05 -17.47
C GLN A 632 13.60 43.12 -17.12
N PRO A 633 12.73 43.50 -18.07
CA PRO A 633 11.71 44.50 -17.80
C PRO A 633 10.64 43.91 -16.87
N LYS A 634 10.09 44.75 -16.00
CA LYS A 634 9.04 44.32 -15.07
C LYS A 634 7.66 44.54 -15.65
N ILE A 635 6.76 43.60 -15.38
CA ILE A 635 5.33 43.77 -15.62
C ILE A 635 4.84 44.87 -14.66
N THR A 636 4.21 45.92 -15.21
CA THR A 636 3.64 47.06 -14.46
C THR A 636 2.14 47.21 -14.64
N GLY A 637 1.56 46.44 -15.55
CA GLY A 637 0.14 46.41 -15.79
C GLY A 637 -0.20 45.20 -16.64
N ILE A 638 -1.34 44.60 -16.34
CA ILE A 638 -1.86 43.42 -17.02
C ILE A 638 -3.27 43.73 -17.46
N ARG A 639 -3.57 43.48 -18.73
CA ARG A 639 -4.93 43.36 -19.24
C ARG A 639 -5.04 41.98 -19.86
N MET A 640 -6.06 41.22 -19.50
CA MET A 640 -6.34 39.92 -20.10
C MET A 640 -7.82 39.78 -20.43
N GLU A 641 -8.08 39.16 -21.57
CA GLU A 641 -9.40 38.70 -21.99
C GLU A 641 -9.32 37.17 -22.02
N ILE A 642 -10.13 36.50 -21.19
CA ILE A 642 -10.07 35.06 -21.00
C ILE A 642 -11.45 34.47 -21.29
N ASP A 643 -11.51 33.65 -22.34
CA ASP A 643 -12.64 32.81 -22.67
C ASP A 643 -12.44 31.44 -22.02
N LEU A 644 -13.27 31.11 -21.03
CA LEU A 644 -13.22 29.85 -20.31
C LEU A 644 -14.21 28.85 -20.91
N TYR A 645 -13.77 27.60 -21.08
CA TYR A 645 -14.60 26.48 -21.50
C TYR A 645 -14.52 25.33 -20.48
N PRO A 646 -15.11 25.48 -19.27
CA PRO A 646 -14.90 24.54 -18.17
C PRO A 646 -15.36 23.10 -18.45
N GLN A 647 -16.41 22.94 -19.27
CA GLN A 647 -16.88 21.60 -19.71
C GLN A 647 -15.88 20.85 -20.58
N GLN A 648 -15.04 21.58 -21.30
CA GLN A 648 -13.97 21.02 -22.13
C GLN A 648 -12.63 20.99 -21.38
N GLN A 649 -12.58 21.58 -20.17
CA GLN A 649 -11.38 21.81 -19.38
C GLN A 649 -10.35 22.73 -20.04
N ASP A 650 -10.84 23.62 -20.90
CA ASP A 650 -10.04 24.42 -21.81
C ASP A 650 -10.19 25.92 -21.51
N PHE A 651 -9.20 26.71 -21.94
CA PHE A 651 -9.36 28.16 -22.01
C PHE A 651 -8.61 28.74 -23.20
N ARG A 652 -9.08 29.90 -23.64
CA ARG A 652 -8.39 30.76 -24.59
C ARG A 652 -8.23 32.13 -23.98
N ALA A 653 -7.01 32.65 -23.98
CA ALA A 653 -6.71 33.94 -23.39
C ALA A 653 -5.95 34.81 -24.37
N LYS A 654 -6.28 36.09 -24.37
CA LYS A 654 -5.53 37.17 -25.01
C LYS A 654 -5.00 38.08 -23.91
N GLY A 655 -3.69 38.20 -23.82
CA GLY A 655 -3.04 38.99 -22.78
C GLY A 655 -2.24 40.14 -23.36
N TRP A 656 -2.27 41.26 -22.65
CA TRP A 656 -1.44 42.43 -22.88
C TRP A 656 -0.69 42.77 -21.60
N TYR A 657 0.64 42.63 -21.63
CA TYR A 657 1.50 43.08 -20.55
C TYR A 657 2.11 44.43 -20.90
N LYS A 658 2.07 45.36 -19.93
CA LYS A 658 2.83 46.60 -19.96
C LYS A 658 4.14 46.39 -19.21
N LEU A 659 5.20 46.17 -19.98
CA LEU A 659 6.55 45.96 -19.48
C LEU A 659 7.25 47.32 -19.32
N LYS A 660 7.96 47.53 -18.21
CA LYS A 660 8.75 48.74 -17.95
C LYS A 660 10.17 48.36 -17.55
N ASN A 661 11.16 48.98 -18.17
CA ASN A 661 12.53 48.86 -17.71
C ASN A 661 12.71 49.69 -16.42
N LYS A 662 12.75 49.01 -15.27
CA LYS A 662 13.06 49.64 -13.97
C LYS A 662 14.53 49.49 -13.57
N SER A 663 15.32 48.83 -14.40
CA SER A 663 16.75 48.69 -14.16
C SER A 663 17.50 49.96 -14.56
N ARG A 664 18.79 50.04 -14.18
CA ARG A 664 19.70 51.13 -14.58
C ARG A 664 20.38 50.87 -15.93
N PHE A 665 20.13 49.72 -16.55
CA PHE A 665 20.80 49.27 -17.77
C PHE A 665 19.81 49.25 -18.94
N ALA A 666 20.31 49.46 -20.17
CA ALA A 666 19.51 49.24 -21.37
C ALA A 666 19.29 47.74 -21.58
N ILE A 667 18.07 47.34 -21.96
CA ILE A 667 17.71 45.93 -22.19
C ILE A 667 17.56 45.71 -23.69
N ASP A 668 18.43 44.89 -24.26
CA ASP A 668 18.45 44.54 -25.68
C ASP A 668 17.65 43.27 -26.00
N SER A 669 17.44 42.40 -25.02
CA SER A 669 16.82 41.09 -25.17
C SER A 669 15.83 40.77 -24.05
N ILE A 670 14.68 40.22 -24.44
CA ILE A 670 13.62 39.80 -23.52
C ILE A 670 13.57 38.28 -23.51
N HIS A 671 13.72 37.72 -22.32
CA HIS A 671 13.67 36.31 -22.07
C HIS A 671 12.26 35.95 -21.62
N LEU A 672 11.64 34.96 -22.26
CA LEU A 672 10.31 34.48 -21.91
C LEU A 672 10.37 33.01 -21.49
N ASN A 673 9.80 32.73 -20.33
CA ASN A 673 9.55 31.38 -19.83
C ASN A 673 8.06 31.06 -19.98
N MET A 674 7.75 30.06 -20.79
CA MET A 674 6.39 29.68 -21.18
C MET A 674 6.00 28.35 -20.55
N ASN A 675 4.71 28.02 -20.59
CA ASN A 675 4.24 26.72 -20.13
C ASN A 675 4.17 25.73 -21.29
N GLU A 676 4.81 24.57 -21.17
CA GLU A 676 4.81 23.54 -22.22
C GLU A 676 3.43 22.93 -22.51
N TRP A 677 2.48 23.06 -21.59
CA TRP A 677 1.11 22.56 -21.76
C TRP A 677 0.17 23.57 -22.42
N VAL A 678 0.65 24.80 -22.66
CA VAL A 678 -0.11 25.88 -23.27
C VAL A 678 0.46 26.16 -24.65
N GLN A 679 -0.40 26.25 -25.64
CA GLN A 679 -0.01 26.69 -26.97
C GLN A 679 -0.04 28.21 -27.00
N TYR A 680 0.98 28.83 -27.60
CA TYR A 680 1.04 30.27 -27.78
C TYR A 680 1.02 30.64 -29.27
N PRO A 681 -0.17 30.73 -29.91
CA PRO A 681 -0.28 30.97 -31.36
C PRO A 681 0.33 32.29 -31.83
N SER A 682 0.31 33.31 -30.97
CA SER A 682 0.79 34.65 -31.29
C SER A 682 1.50 35.26 -30.10
N ILE A 683 2.68 35.82 -30.34
CA ILE A 683 3.46 36.60 -29.38
C ILE A 683 4.03 37.79 -30.15
N ARG A 684 3.67 39.01 -29.75
CA ARG A 684 4.03 40.24 -30.46
C ARG A 684 4.43 41.33 -29.47
N PHE A 685 5.61 41.88 -29.67
CA PHE A 685 6.03 43.09 -28.97
C PHE A 685 5.67 44.33 -29.78
N SER A 686 5.41 45.46 -29.10
CA SER A 686 5.14 46.74 -29.77
C SER A 686 6.37 47.36 -30.45
N LYS A 687 7.58 46.86 -30.16
CA LYS A 687 8.81 47.18 -30.88
C LYS A 687 9.20 46.03 -31.81
N ALA A 688 9.84 46.37 -32.92
CA ALA A 688 10.43 45.39 -33.82
C ALA A 688 11.47 44.54 -33.07
N ASN A 689 11.43 43.24 -33.31
CA ASN A 689 12.18 42.22 -32.58
C ASN A 689 12.36 40.97 -33.45
N GLN A 690 13.35 40.17 -33.10
CA GLN A 690 13.64 38.89 -33.75
C GLN A 690 13.80 37.79 -32.70
N LEU A 691 13.21 36.62 -32.96
CA LEU A 691 13.39 35.44 -32.12
C LEU A 691 14.76 34.83 -32.40
N VAL A 692 15.69 34.98 -31.46
CA VAL A 692 17.09 34.54 -31.61
C VAL A 692 17.37 33.18 -30.96
N HIS A 693 16.54 32.77 -29.99
CA HIS A 693 16.64 31.45 -29.36
C HIS A 693 15.26 30.87 -29.09
N LYS A 694 15.07 29.60 -29.46
CA LYS A 694 13.84 28.84 -29.25
C LYS A 694 14.18 27.47 -28.70
N ASP A 695 13.79 27.22 -27.46
CA ASP A 695 13.81 25.88 -26.86
C ASP A 695 12.40 25.48 -26.45
N SER A 696 11.74 24.71 -27.33
CA SER A 696 10.38 24.22 -27.10
C SER A 696 10.30 23.18 -25.97
N LEU A 697 11.40 22.47 -25.66
CA LEU A 697 11.39 21.43 -24.61
C LEU A 697 11.49 22.05 -23.21
N ALA A 698 12.31 23.09 -23.08
CA ALA A 698 12.42 23.89 -21.87
C ALA A 698 11.36 25.00 -21.76
N ALA A 699 10.58 25.20 -22.83
CA ALA A 699 9.66 26.32 -23.00
C ALA A 699 10.34 27.70 -22.76
N TYR A 700 11.58 27.86 -23.22
CA TYR A 700 12.40 29.05 -23.01
C TYR A 700 12.74 29.74 -24.34
N TYR A 701 12.44 31.04 -24.43
CA TYR A 701 12.54 31.82 -25.67
C TYR A 701 13.27 33.13 -25.41
N ILE A 702 14.10 33.57 -26.36
CA ILE A 702 14.82 34.86 -26.29
C ILE A 702 14.49 35.68 -27.52
N TYR A 703 13.92 36.86 -27.29
CA TYR A 703 13.60 37.85 -28.32
C TYR A 703 14.58 39.01 -28.23
N GLN A 704 15.34 39.25 -29.28
CA GLN A 704 16.21 40.41 -29.39
C GLN A 704 15.41 41.59 -29.96
N LEU A 705 15.48 42.74 -29.30
CA LEU A 705 14.85 43.97 -29.74
C LEU A 705 15.76 44.69 -30.74
N ASP A 706 15.20 45.20 -31.83
CA ASP A 706 15.97 45.97 -32.82
C ASP A 706 16.47 47.30 -32.24
N SER A 707 15.74 47.86 -31.26
CA SER A 707 16.17 48.99 -30.45
C SER A 707 16.05 48.65 -28.97
N ALA A 708 17.17 48.78 -28.24
CA ALA A 708 17.23 48.52 -26.81
C ALA A 708 16.20 49.36 -26.03
N LEU A 709 15.66 48.78 -24.97
CA LEU A 709 14.72 49.42 -24.06
C LEU A 709 15.52 50.19 -23.00
N MET A 710 15.50 51.52 -23.08
CA MET A 710 16.29 52.36 -22.16
C MET A 710 15.68 52.35 -20.74
N PRO A 711 16.45 52.68 -19.70
CA PRO A 711 15.93 52.84 -18.34
C PRO A 711 14.71 53.77 -18.31
N GLY A 712 13.59 53.30 -17.75
CA GLY A 712 12.33 54.04 -17.68
C GLY A 712 11.37 53.81 -18.85
N ASP A 713 11.85 53.32 -20.00
CA ASP A 713 11.02 53.05 -21.17
C ASP A 713 10.00 51.95 -20.90
N THR A 714 8.89 52.01 -21.65
CA THR A 714 7.82 51.01 -21.61
C THR A 714 7.66 50.30 -22.95
N LEU A 715 7.29 49.02 -22.90
CA LEU A 715 7.03 48.15 -24.03
C LEU A 715 5.73 47.38 -23.77
N SER A 716 4.92 47.15 -24.80
CA SER A 716 3.75 46.29 -24.70
C SER A 716 4.04 44.92 -25.30
N LEU A 717 3.66 43.86 -24.58
CA LEU A 717 3.71 42.47 -25.04
C LEU A 717 2.27 41.96 -25.18
N TYR A 718 1.90 41.60 -26.41
CA TYR A 718 0.67 40.87 -26.71
C TYR A 718 0.96 39.37 -26.83
N PHE A 719 0.11 38.54 -26.25
CA PHE A 719 0.16 37.10 -26.46
C PHE A 719 -1.24 36.48 -26.52
N GLU A 720 -1.33 35.38 -27.25
CA GLU A 720 -2.46 34.46 -27.21
C GLU A 720 -2.01 33.18 -26.52
N ALA A 721 -2.81 32.69 -25.58
CA ALA A 721 -2.58 31.45 -24.84
C ALA A 721 -3.79 30.54 -24.99
N VAL A 722 -3.58 29.35 -25.52
CA VAL A 722 -4.62 28.33 -25.73
C VAL A 722 -4.21 27.10 -24.96
N TYR A 723 -5.01 26.75 -23.96
CA TYR A 723 -4.87 25.49 -23.25
C TYR A 723 -6.04 24.61 -23.65
N ALA A 724 -5.72 23.55 -24.38
CA ALA A 724 -6.66 22.53 -24.80
C ALA A 724 -6.04 21.16 -24.55
N ARG A 725 -6.73 20.28 -23.82
CA ARG A 725 -6.23 18.91 -23.57
C ARG A 725 -7.10 17.87 -24.24
N GLU A 726 -6.46 17.04 -25.04
CA GLU A 726 -7.08 15.88 -25.66
C GLU A 726 -6.80 14.60 -24.85
N GLY A 727 -7.84 13.79 -24.66
CA GLY A 727 -7.74 12.54 -23.91
C GLY A 727 -7.45 12.75 -22.43
N PHE A 728 -6.71 11.83 -21.82
CA PHE A 728 -6.32 11.92 -20.41
C PHE A 728 -4.84 11.60 -20.19
N PRO A 729 -4.14 12.38 -19.35
CA PRO A 729 -2.71 12.19 -19.14
C PRO A 729 -2.41 11.05 -18.16
N HIS A 730 -1.17 10.57 -18.14
CA HIS A 730 -0.71 9.62 -17.12
C HIS A 730 -0.64 10.26 -15.72
N SER A 731 -0.24 11.53 -15.66
CA SER A 731 -0.06 12.33 -14.44
C SER A 731 -0.48 13.78 -14.68
N ASN A 732 -0.58 14.60 -13.62
CA ASN A 732 -0.99 16.01 -13.70
C ASN A 732 -2.40 16.23 -14.31
N PHE A 733 -3.39 15.49 -13.82
CA PHE A 733 -4.79 15.75 -14.18
C PHE A 733 -5.17 17.18 -13.79
N ASN A 734 -5.99 17.82 -14.63
CA ASN A 734 -6.37 19.21 -14.42
C ASN A 734 -7.41 19.31 -13.29
N VAL A 735 -7.00 19.87 -12.16
CA VAL A 735 -7.89 20.20 -11.03
C VAL A 735 -8.24 21.70 -10.99
N GLU A 736 -7.62 22.49 -11.87
CA GLU A 736 -7.70 23.95 -11.86
C GLU A 736 -8.86 24.47 -12.73
N ILE A 737 -9.13 23.80 -13.85
CA ILE A 737 -10.25 24.11 -14.75
C ILE A 737 -11.16 22.91 -14.81
N VAL A 738 -12.25 22.99 -14.06
CA VAL A 738 -13.24 21.92 -13.92
C VAL A 738 -14.65 22.47 -14.15
N GLU A 739 -15.61 21.58 -14.45
CA GLU A 739 -16.97 21.96 -14.86
C GLU A 739 -17.63 22.97 -13.92
N ASN A 740 -17.49 22.76 -12.60
CA ASN A 740 -18.07 23.62 -11.57
C ASN A 740 -16.98 24.15 -10.61
N GLY A 741 -16.06 24.92 -11.17
CA GLY A 741 -15.00 25.61 -10.44
C GLY A 741 -13.82 25.90 -11.36
N THR A 742 -13.34 27.14 -11.36
CA THR A 742 -12.13 27.47 -12.11
C THR A 742 -11.23 28.33 -11.24
N PHE A 743 -10.07 27.78 -10.91
CA PHE A 743 -9.02 28.46 -10.16
C PHE A 743 -7.69 28.06 -10.76
N PHE A 744 -7.15 28.92 -11.61
CA PHE A 744 -5.81 28.79 -12.17
C PHE A 744 -5.04 30.08 -11.97
N SER A 745 -3.71 29.98 -11.97
CA SER A 745 -2.82 31.11 -11.68
C SER A 745 -2.04 31.57 -12.93
N HIS A 746 -1.17 32.53 -12.73
CA HIS A 746 -0.28 33.10 -13.75
C HIS A 746 0.66 32.07 -14.41
N TYR A 747 0.80 30.85 -13.87
CA TYR A 747 1.63 29.78 -14.41
C TYR A 747 1.29 29.33 -15.84
N TYR A 748 0.12 29.70 -16.36
CA TYR A 748 -0.30 29.41 -17.73
C TYR A 748 0.13 30.48 -18.74
N PHE A 749 0.59 31.63 -18.27
CA PHE A 749 0.94 32.78 -19.11
C PHE A 749 2.46 32.97 -19.18
N PRO A 750 2.95 33.73 -20.18
CA PRO A 750 4.38 33.96 -20.33
C PRO A 750 4.95 34.68 -19.10
N ARG A 751 6.08 34.21 -18.56
CA ARG A 751 6.81 34.88 -17.49
C ARG A 751 8.08 35.50 -18.04
N ILE A 752 8.50 36.62 -17.46
CA ILE A 752 9.68 37.34 -17.95
C ILE A 752 10.93 36.88 -17.18
N GLY A 753 11.96 36.49 -17.91
CA GLY A 753 13.26 36.14 -17.35
C GLY A 753 13.44 34.66 -16.98
N TYR A 754 14.46 34.43 -16.16
CA TYR A 754 14.83 33.10 -15.67
C TYR A 754 14.10 32.78 -14.37
N GLU A 755 13.57 31.56 -14.27
CA GLU A 755 12.78 31.09 -13.15
C GLU A 755 13.50 29.99 -12.39
N SER A 756 14.01 30.31 -11.19
CA SER A 756 14.72 29.37 -10.33
C SER A 756 13.81 28.24 -9.78
N PHE A 757 12.49 28.37 -9.91
CA PHE A 757 11.53 27.31 -9.54
C PHE A 757 11.73 26.03 -10.36
N PHE A 758 12.19 26.15 -11.61
CA PHE A 758 12.46 25.00 -12.48
C PHE A 758 13.82 24.33 -12.23
N GLU A 759 14.62 24.83 -11.30
CA GLU A 759 15.87 24.20 -10.89
C GLU A 759 15.64 22.96 -10.02
N LEU A 760 16.55 21.99 -10.14
CA LEU A 760 16.57 20.84 -9.25
C LEU A 760 16.79 21.29 -7.80
N GLN A 761 15.98 20.78 -6.88
CA GLN A 761 16.10 21.13 -5.45
C GLN A 761 16.98 20.16 -4.66
N ASP A 762 16.92 18.86 -4.97
CA ASP A 762 17.61 17.82 -4.22
C ASP A 762 19.12 17.79 -4.49
N LYS A 763 19.93 17.84 -3.43
CA LYS A 763 21.39 17.93 -3.53
C LYS A 763 22.03 16.72 -4.20
N ASP A 764 21.55 15.51 -3.90
CA ASP A 764 22.10 14.27 -4.46
C ASP A 764 21.80 14.18 -5.96
N ILE A 765 20.59 14.59 -6.35
CA ILE A 765 20.17 14.63 -7.75
C ILE A 765 20.98 15.72 -8.49
N ARG A 766 21.19 16.89 -7.90
CA ARG A 766 22.04 17.95 -8.47
C ARG A 766 23.47 17.46 -8.73
N LYS A 767 24.10 16.80 -7.73
CA LYS A 767 25.43 16.20 -7.87
C LYS A 767 25.47 15.17 -9.00
N LYS A 768 24.46 14.31 -9.11
CA LYS A 768 24.35 13.32 -10.20
C LYS A 768 24.35 13.96 -11.58
N TYR A 769 23.73 15.13 -11.73
CA TYR A 769 23.74 15.88 -12.98
C TYR A 769 24.93 16.84 -13.12
N GLY A 770 25.88 16.87 -12.18
CA GLY A 770 27.05 17.76 -12.24
C GLY A 770 26.74 19.23 -11.96
N LEU A 771 25.65 19.50 -11.24
CA LEU A 771 25.29 20.84 -10.74
C LEU A 771 25.88 21.05 -9.34
N ASN A 772 26.05 22.32 -8.94
CA ASN A 772 26.45 22.65 -7.58
C ASN A 772 25.43 22.06 -6.58
N PRO A 773 25.81 21.13 -5.68
CA PRO A 773 24.88 20.49 -4.76
C PRO A 773 24.27 21.48 -3.77
N ASP A 774 24.99 22.55 -3.42
CA ASP A 774 24.50 23.58 -2.52
C ASP A 774 23.81 24.68 -3.31
N ARG A 775 22.48 24.57 -3.41
CA ARG A 775 21.62 25.62 -3.93
C ARG A 775 21.36 26.65 -2.84
N GLU A 776 21.61 27.91 -3.15
CA GLU A 776 21.12 29.04 -2.36
C GLU A 776 19.59 29.07 -2.42
N ARG A 777 18.94 28.78 -1.28
CA ARG A 777 17.47 28.68 -1.21
C ARG A 777 16.82 30.06 -1.16
N PHE A 778 17.48 30.99 -0.49
CA PHE A 778 17.10 32.39 -0.38
C PHE A 778 18.37 33.23 -0.55
N PRO A 779 18.28 34.39 -1.23
CA PRO A 779 19.39 35.32 -1.29
C PRO A 779 19.87 35.70 0.10
N SER A 780 21.16 36.00 0.24
CA SER A 780 21.69 36.63 1.45
C SER A 780 20.91 37.89 1.82
N ILE A 781 20.80 38.19 3.12
CA ILE A 781 20.16 39.42 3.63
C ILE A 781 20.88 40.67 3.09
N ASP A 782 22.19 40.55 2.82
CA ASP A 782 23.02 41.63 2.28
C ASP A 782 22.92 41.78 0.75
N ASP A 783 22.14 40.93 0.07
CA ASP A 783 21.98 40.99 -1.38
C ASP A 783 21.11 42.19 -1.81
N THR A 784 21.79 43.27 -2.16
CA THR A 784 21.16 44.50 -2.67
C THR A 784 20.37 44.32 -3.97
N LEU A 785 20.64 43.26 -4.75
CA LEU A 785 19.87 42.94 -5.96
C LEU A 785 18.56 42.24 -5.63
N ALA A 786 18.55 41.40 -4.59
CA ALA A 786 17.35 40.69 -4.15
C ALA A 786 16.23 41.63 -3.68
N VAL A 787 16.57 42.84 -3.21
CA VAL A 787 15.60 43.90 -2.83
C VAL A 787 14.71 44.33 -4.01
N TYR A 788 15.18 44.16 -5.26
CA TYR A 788 14.40 44.47 -6.46
C TYR A 788 13.40 43.38 -6.83
N SER A 789 13.40 42.23 -6.15
CA SER A 789 12.46 41.12 -6.37
C SER A 789 11.56 40.95 -5.15
N ASN A 790 10.28 40.60 -5.36
CA ASN A 790 9.40 40.26 -4.26
C ASN A 790 9.42 38.73 -4.02
N LEU A 791 8.92 38.26 -2.88
CA LEU A 791 8.94 36.83 -2.52
C LEU A 791 8.06 35.96 -3.44
N ILE A 792 7.08 36.55 -4.14
CA ILE A 792 6.03 35.87 -4.90
C ILE A 792 6.38 35.79 -6.40
N SER A 793 6.98 36.84 -6.96
CA SER A 793 7.33 37.00 -8.37
C SER A 793 8.59 37.87 -8.51
N ARG A 794 9.50 37.45 -9.41
CA ARG A 794 10.67 38.23 -9.81
C ARG A 794 10.38 39.19 -10.96
N ASP A 795 9.37 38.91 -11.76
CA ASP A 795 9.05 39.56 -13.02
C ASP A 795 7.97 40.66 -12.94
N ALA A 796 7.28 40.77 -11.81
CA ALA A 796 6.27 41.80 -11.54
C ALA A 796 6.54 42.57 -10.25
N ASP A 797 5.87 43.71 -10.08
CA ASP A 797 5.67 44.30 -8.76
C ASP A 797 4.38 43.76 -8.12
N TRP A 798 3.87 44.37 -7.05
CA TRP A 798 2.57 43.99 -6.46
C TRP A 798 1.43 44.35 -7.44
N ILE A 799 1.03 43.40 -8.28
CA ILE A 799 0.02 43.55 -9.35
C ILE A 799 -0.91 42.35 -9.34
#